data_AF-A0A251W9C7-F1
#
_entry.id   AF-A0A251W9C7-F1
#
_cell.length_a   1.000
_cell.length_b   1.000
_cell.length_c   1.000
_cell.angle_alpha   90.00
_cell.angle_beta   90.00
_cell.angle_gamma   90.00
#
_symmetry.space_group_name_H-M   'P 1'
#
loop_
_entity.id
_entity.type
_entity.pdbx_description
1 polymer ?
#
loop_
_entity_poly.entity_id
_entity_poly.type
_entity_poly.pdbx_seq_one_letter_code
_entity_poly.pdbx_strand_id
1 'polypeptide(L)'
;MPAASKKSHGPTVQARARKLLQAILEVVDQNDRGCGLKFNADWAEGSSPRLTIETTLQALTLIADPHLKANTPEFKKAKNQTGEALGDLRDFVGILEDHRTQKKGSDKWHFSLRLWGKAVERNLEGFDQAWESQRSSNSKTQTTTQTITQKPTQSLMKPGAPRPPVQLPENFVERPEALAAVKELLLRESERTLVVSAIAGLGGLGKSVLATAIVLDEEVQARFADGILWVTLGQQPDLLGLVGEWIRALDRSRESWSATTLEAARGYLHSLLGSKRMLLVVDDVWNADHAEWFRVGGPECRVLVTTREAAIEGADYYPLDLMTEGEAIALVRGKLKRQWRDEQAAAVKQFARVVGYLPLALDLSASLVRDGVSWEELQAEFEDERRVVALELLDSTEAFEDLPEERQRKYSLKACFNLSLRRLNPEQLRRFAWLGVLPEDARIDARMVRTLWDVPEVMAKKGLIDLFRRSFLTSAGESVEGYALYRVHDLMHDTARGLIVGGCLAGIEGLEAAHRSFVGRYGQLDAEAYLLGLPKDGYIHRYLTWHLVMAGQEDAVHELMAASDAQGRNAWFEACEEIGEPAIFVQDVQRGWELAETLYEREPERSIVLQGRYAIITATLNMLVDKLPTEMMAAFVKGGFWSVERAWAYVEQMQDEGKIADAIQALATYLTKPLFQVAVEKSRSIQGEYRRAS
;
A
#
# COMPACT_ATOMS: atom_id res chain seq x y z
N MET A 1 4.79 -13.82 -30.05
CA MET A 1 4.66 -13.07 -31.33
C MET A 1 3.20 -13.07 -31.75
N PRO A 2 2.68 -11.99 -32.34
CA PRO A 2 2.52 -10.67 -31.74
C PRO A 2 1.02 -10.41 -31.50
N ALA A 3 0.68 -9.98 -30.29
CA ALA A 3 -0.69 -9.67 -29.88
C ALA A 3 -1.26 -8.54 -30.77
N ALA A 4 -2.05 -8.92 -31.77
CA ALA A 4 -2.98 -8.01 -32.42
C ALA A 4 -3.84 -7.38 -31.32
N SER A 5 -3.80 -6.05 -31.25
CA SER A 5 -4.68 -5.19 -30.46
C SER A 5 -6.04 -5.88 -30.25
N LYS A 6 -6.26 -6.42 -29.04
CA LYS A 6 -7.56 -6.99 -28.67
C LYS A 6 -8.54 -5.82 -28.63
N LYS A 7 -9.19 -5.56 -29.77
CA LYS A 7 -10.36 -4.68 -29.89
C LYS A 7 -11.27 -4.98 -28.71
N SER A 8 -11.58 -3.97 -27.91
CA SER A 8 -12.51 -4.14 -26.79
C SER A 8 -13.93 -4.26 -27.36
N HIS A 9 -14.47 -5.48 -27.36
CA HIS A 9 -15.83 -5.78 -27.82
C HIS A 9 -16.86 -5.51 -26.71
N GLY A 10 -16.82 -4.28 -26.18
CA GLY A 10 -17.71 -3.81 -25.13
C GLY A 10 -19.17 -3.59 -25.59
N PRO A 11 -20.10 -3.28 -24.67
CA PRO A 11 -21.53 -3.13 -24.98
C PRO A 11 -21.83 -2.10 -26.08
N THR A 12 -21.07 -1.01 -26.15
CA THR A 12 -21.21 0.05 -27.17
C THR A 12 -20.82 -0.41 -28.57
N VAL A 13 -19.85 -1.33 -28.68
CA VAL A 13 -19.40 -1.90 -29.97
C VAL A 13 -20.40 -2.95 -30.45
N GLN A 14 -20.88 -3.79 -29.52
CA GLN A 14 -21.95 -4.76 -29.80
C GLN A 14 -23.22 -4.07 -30.31
N ALA A 15 -23.68 -3.02 -29.61
CA ALA A 15 -24.88 -2.28 -30.01
C ALA A 15 -24.75 -1.68 -31.42
N ARG A 16 -23.56 -1.18 -31.77
CA ARG A 16 -23.28 -0.62 -33.10
C ARG A 16 -23.29 -1.69 -34.20
N ALA A 17 -22.59 -2.81 -33.98
CA ALA A 17 -22.55 -3.91 -34.94
C ALA A 17 -23.93 -4.55 -35.14
N ARG A 18 -24.69 -4.72 -34.05
CA ARG A 18 -26.07 -5.20 -34.08
C ARG A 18 -26.99 -4.27 -34.87
N LYS A 19 -26.91 -2.96 -34.61
CA LYS A 19 -27.73 -1.96 -35.29
C LYS A 19 -27.53 -1.98 -36.81
N LEU A 20 -26.27 -2.11 -37.24
CA LEU A 20 -25.95 -2.22 -38.66
C LEU A 20 -26.50 -3.50 -39.29
N LEU A 21 -26.34 -4.66 -38.62
CA LEU A 21 -26.88 -5.93 -39.11
C LEU A 21 -28.41 -5.88 -39.25
N GLN A 22 -29.09 -5.32 -38.26
CA GLN A 22 -30.54 -5.13 -38.28
C GLN A 22 -30.99 -4.30 -39.48
N ALA A 23 -30.39 -3.12 -39.68
CA ALA A 23 -30.74 -2.25 -40.80
C ALA A 23 -30.55 -2.92 -42.17
N ILE A 24 -29.50 -3.74 -42.33
CA ILE A 24 -29.27 -4.51 -43.55
C ILE A 24 -30.37 -5.55 -43.78
N LEU A 25 -30.76 -6.29 -42.73
CA LEU A 25 -31.76 -7.36 -42.84
C LEU A 25 -33.16 -6.81 -43.11
N GLU A 26 -33.53 -5.69 -42.49
CA GLU A 26 -34.83 -5.02 -42.70
C GLU A 26 -34.99 -4.52 -44.15
N VAL A 27 -33.93 -3.94 -44.73
CA VAL A 27 -33.91 -3.53 -46.14
C VAL A 27 -34.09 -4.73 -47.08
N VAL A 28 -33.46 -5.86 -46.74
CA VAL A 28 -33.52 -7.09 -47.53
C VAL A 28 -34.90 -7.74 -47.46
N ASP A 29 -35.51 -7.77 -46.27
CA ASP A 29 -36.85 -8.32 -46.05
C ASP A 29 -37.93 -7.49 -46.76
N GLN A 30 -37.78 -6.17 -46.77
CA GLN A 30 -38.68 -5.24 -47.48
C GLN A 30 -38.43 -5.19 -49.00
N ASN A 31 -37.39 -5.88 -49.49
CA ASN A 31 -36.93 -5.89 -50.88
C ASN A 31 -36.69 -4.48 -51.48
N ASP A 32 -36.28 -3.52 -50.64
CA ASP A 32 -36.08 -2.14 -51.06
C ASP A 32 -34.75 -1.97 -51.82
N ARG A 33 -34.85 -1.83 -53.14
CA ARG A 33 -33.69 -1.63 -54.05
C ARG A 33 -33.31 -0.16 -54.23
N GLY A 34 -34.07 0.78 -53.65
CA GLY A 34 -33.86 2.22 -53.77
C GLY A 34 -32.77 2.78 -52.84
N CYS A 35 -32.40 2.02 -51.81
CA CYS A 35 -31.45 2.44 -50.76
C CYS A 35 -29.96 2.28 -51.14
N GLY A 36 -29.65 1.79 -52.34
CA GLY A 36 -28.27 1.59 -52.79
C GLY A 36 -27.61 0.29 -52.31
N LEU A 37 -28.39 -0.66 -51.76
CA LEU A 37 -27.96 -2.04 -51.53
C LEU A 37 -28.46 -2.94 -52.67
N LYS A 38 -27.54 -3.65 -53.32
CA LYS A 38 -27.87 -4.78 -54.20
C LYS A 38 -27.60 -6.06 -53.43
N PHE A 39 -28.55 -6.99 -53.39
CA PHE A 39 -28.37 -8.23 -52.65
C PHE A 39 -29.03 -9.42 -53.33
N ASN A 40 -28.52 -10.61 -53.01
CA ASN A 40 -29.08 -11.90 -53.40
C ASN A 40 -29.07 -12.82 -52.19
N ALA A 41 -30.18 -13.51 -51.92
CA ALA A 41 -30.37 -14.30 -50.73
C ALA A 41 -30.70 -15.75 -51.09
N ASP A 42 -29.91 -16.69 -50.57
CA ASP A 42 -30.13 -18.12 -50.70
C ASP A 42 -30.59 -18.69 -49.35
N TRP A 43 -31.82 -19.18 -49.33
CA TRP A 43 -32.53 -19.67 -48.14
C TRP A 43 -32.74 -21.19 -48.15
N ALA A 44 -32.04 -21.95 -49.01
CA ALA A 44 -32.27 -23.38 -49.18
C ALA A 44 -32.20 -24.18 -47.85
N GLU A 45 -33.22 -24.98 -47.57
CA GLU A 45 -33.32 -25.76 -46.33
C GLU A 45 -32.35 -26.95 -46.35
N GLY A 46 -31.39 -26.93 -45.43
CA GLY A 46 -30.37 -27.98 -45.24
C GLY A 46 -28.93 -27.48 -45.18
N SER A 47 -28.66 -26.23 -45.53
CA SER A 47 -27.36 -25.55 -45.36
C SER A 47 -27.54 -24.13 -44.82
N SER A 48 -26.54 -23.60 -44.11
CA SER A 48 -26.61 -22.27 -43.48
C SER A 48 -27.01 -21.18 -44.48
N PRO A 49 -28.12 -20.45 -44.25
CA PRO A 49 -28.59 -19.39 -45.13
C PRO A 49 -27.53 -18.33 -45.43
N ARG A 50 -27.48 -17.86 -46.68
CA ARG A 50 -26.44 -16.94 -47.13
C ARG A 50 -27.01 -15.75 -47.88
N LEU A 51 -26.64 -14.56 -47.42
CA LEU A 51 -27.05 -13.29 -48.01
C LEU A 51 -25.82 -12.57 -48.58
N THR A 52 -25.77 -12.37 -49.89
CA THR A 52 -24.67 -11.67 -50.57
C THR A 52 -25.08 -10.26 -50.91
N ILE A 53 -24.24 -9.27 -50.59
CA ILE A 53 -24.56 -7.84 -50.67
C ILE A 53 -23.43 -7.10 -51.41
N GLU A 54 -23.82 -6.20 -52.30
CA GLU A 54 -22.99 -5.19 -52.96
C GLU A 54 -23.56 -3.80 -52.68
N THR A 55 -22.75 -2.93 -52.10
CA THR A 55 -23.19 -1.60 -51.68
C THR A 55 -22.02 -0.64 -51.50
N THR A 56 -22.27 0.55 -50.96
CA THR A 56 -21.22 1.47 -50.51
C THR A 56 -21.29 1.67 -49.00
N LEU A 57 -20.17 2.04 -48.38
CA LEU A 57 -20.16 2.34 -46.95
C LEU A 57 -21.08 3.51 -46.61
N GLN A 58 -21.21 4.47 -47.54
CA GLN A 58 -22.14 5.58 -47.43
C GLN A 58 -23.60 5.11 -47.36
N ALA A 59 -24.01 4.20 -48.25
CA ALA A 59 -25.36 3.65 -48.24
C ALA A 59 -25.64 2.86 -46.97
N LEU A 60 -24.69 2.02 -46.52
CA LEU A 60 -24.79 1.29 -45.25
C LEU A 60 -24.93 2.21 -44.04
N THR A 61 -24.23 3.34 -44.04
CA THR A 61 -24.33 4.33 -42.96
C THR A 61 -25.69 5.01 -42.96
N LEU A 62 -26.24 5.32 -44.15
CA LEU A 62 -27.56 5.96 -44.27
C LEU A 62 -28.70 5.02 -43.90
N ILE A 63 -28.60 3.71 -44.16
CA ILE A 63 -29.64 2.76 -43.71
C ILE A 63 -29.54 2.50 -42.19
N ALA A 64 -28.33 2.49 -41.62
CA ALA A 64 -28.13 2.32 -40.18
C ALA A 64 -28.54 3.57 -39.37
N ASP A 65 -28.41 4.76 -39.98
CA ASP A 65 -28.75 6.05 -39.38
C ASP A 65 -29.47 6.98 -40.39
N PRO A 66 -30.76 6.75 -40.69
CA PRO A 66 -31.50 7.46 -41.75
C PRO A 66 -31.67 8.97 -41.54
N HIS A 67 -31.50 9.44 -40.30
CA HIS A 67 -31.63 10.85 -39.96
C HIS A 67 -30.39 11.69 -40.28
N LEU A 68 -29.26 11.06 -40.62
CA LEU A 68 -28.03 11.78 -40.92
C LEU A 68 -28.04 12.34 -42.35
N LYS A 69 -27.62 13.59 -42.50
CA LYS A 69 -27.42 14.21 -43.81
C LYS A 69 -26.01 13.94 -44.31
N ALA A 70 -25.86 13.59 -45.59
CA ALA A 70 -24.55 13.35 -46.18
C ALA A 70 -23.66 14.60 -46.08
N ASN A 71 -22.35 14.38 -45.95
CA ASN A 71 -21.29 15.41 -45.87
C ASN A 71 -21.25 16.28 -44.61
N THR A 72 -22.01 15.95 -43.55
CA THR A 72 -21.79 16.58 -42.23
C THR A 72 -20.66 15.91 -41.46
N PRO A 73 -20.04 16.60 -40.46
CA PRO A 73 -19.04 16.00 -39.59
C PRO A 73 -19.57 14.77 -38.84
N GLU A 74 -20.84 14.78 -38.43
CA GLU A 74 -21.49 13.64 -37.78
C GLU A 74 -21.61 12.44 -38.72
N PHE A 75 -21.92 12.69 -40.00
CA PHE A 75 -22.00 11.64 -41.02
C PHE A 75 -20.64 10.98 -41.28
N LYS A 76 -19.55 11.75 -41.34
CA LYS A 76 -18.20 11.17 -41.51
C LYS A 76 -17.82 10.28 -40.34
N LYS A 77 -18.20 10.66 -39.11
CA LYS A 77 -17.99 9.85 -37.91
C LYS A 77 -18.81 8.55 -37.95
N ALA A 78 -20.09 8.63 -38.30
CA ALA A 78 -20.97 7.46 -38.44
C ALA A 78 -20.49 6.51 -39.56
N LYS A 79 -19.94 7.06 -40.66
CA LYS A 79 -19.39 6.27 -41.77
C LYS A 79 -18.18 5.44 -41.38
N ASN A 80 -17.26 5.99 -40.57
CA ASN A 80 -16.14 5.21 -40.03
C ASN A 80 -16.62 4.14 -39.05
N GLN A 81 -17.58 4.49 -38.19
CA GLN A 81 -18.18 3.56 -37.22
C GLN A 81 -18.92 2.39 -37.89
N THR A 82 -19.57 2.64 -39.03
CA THR A 82 -20.20 1.62 -39.88
C THR A 82 -19.15 0.68 -40.49
N GLY A 83 -17.99 1.20 -40.90
CA GLY A 83 -16.89 0.39 -41.40
C GLY A 83 -16.26 -0.50 -40.32
N GLU A 84 -16.13 0.01 -39.09
CA GLU A 84 -15.70 -0.77 -37.93
C GLU A 84 -16.69 -1.89 -37.60
N ALA A 85 -17.99 -1.60 -37.61
CA ALA A 85 -19.05 -2.57 -37.36
C ALA A 85 -19.06 -3.73 -38.37
N LEU A 86 -18.83 -3.47 -39.67
CA LEU A 86 -18.63 -4.54 -40.66
C LEU A 86 -17.39 -5.38 -40.36
N GLY A 87 -16.32 -4.74 -39.88
CA GLY A 87 -15.13 -5.43 -39.41
C GLY A 87 -15.41 -6.35 -38.23
N ASP A 88 -16.23 -5.93 -37.26
CA ASP A 88 -16.55 -6.74 -36.09
C ASP A 88 -17.49 -7.92 -36.44
N LEU A 89 -18.42 -7.72 -37.37
CA LEU A 89 -19.24 -8.81 -37.94
C LEU A 89 -18.39 -9.87 -38.66
N ARG A 90 -17.25 -9.46 -39.25
CA ARG A 90 -16.29 -10.34 -39.93
C ARG A 90 -15.32 -11.01 -38.98
N ASP A 91 -14.61 -10.23 -38.19
CA ASP A 91 -13.42 -10.66 -37.47
C ASP A 91 -13.75 -11.17 -36.06
N PHE A 92 -14.85 -10.69 -35.45
CA PHE A 92 -15.23 -11.07 -34.08
C PHE A 92 -16.39 -12.06 -34.04
N VAL A 93 -17.48 -11.78 -34.76
CA VAL A 93 -18.65 -12.69 -34.80
C VAL A 93 -18.44 -13.81 -35.81
N GLY A 94 -17.62 -13.57 -36.85
CA GLY A 94 -17.29 -14.57 -37.86
C GLY A 94 -18.39 -14.84 -38.89
N ILE A 95 -19.38 -13.95 -39.02
CA ILE A 95 -20.54 -14.17 -39.90
C ILE A 95 -20.44 -13.49 -41.25
N LEU A 96 -19.53 -12.52 -41.40
CA LEU A 96 -19.32 -11.80 -42.64
C LEU A 96 -18.10 -12.36 -43.40
N GLU A 97 -18.24 -12.57 -44.70
CA GLU A 97 -17.15 -12.88 -45.62
C GLU A 97 -16.97 -11.76 -46.64
N ASP A 98 -15.79 -11.12 -46.65
CA ASP A 98 -15.47 -9.99 -47.53
C ASP A 98 -14.88 -10.47 -48.86
N HIS A 99 -15.61 -10.24 -49.96
CA HIS A 99 -15.28 -10.71 -51.32
C HIS A 99 -14.54 -9.66 -52.15
N ARG A 100 -14.12 -8.54 -51.55
CA ARG A 100 -13.44 -7.48 -52.30
C ARG A 100 -12.00 -7.82 -52.65
N THR A 101 -11.62 -7.48 -53.87
CA THR A 101 -10.25 -7.59 -54.41
C THR A 101 -9.32 -6.48 -53.91
N GLN A 102 -9.82 -5.26 -53.70
CA GLN A 102 -9.12 -4.18 -53.00
C GLN A 102 -9.84 -3.81 -51.69
N LYS A 103 -9.26 -4.25 -50.57
CA LYS A 103 -9.85 -4.11 -49.22
C LYS A 103 -9.54 -2.78 -48.53
N LYS A 104 -8.49 -2.06 -48.95
CA LYS A 104 -8.12 -0.74 -48.39
C LYS A 104 -8.53 0.40 -49.33
N GLY A 105 -9.24 1.40 -48.81
CA GLY A 105 -9.58 2.65 -49.51
C GLY A 105 -10.79 2.61 -50.45
N SER A 106 -11.38 1.43 -50.70
CA SER A 106 -12.59 1.31 -51.52
C SER A 106 -13.84 1.64 -50.70
N ASP A 107 -14.64 2.58 -51.20
CA ASP A 107 -15.95 2.93 -50.62
C ASP A 107 -17.04 1.90 -51.00
N LYS A 108 -16.76 1.04 -52.00
CA LYS A 108 -17.63 -0.06 -52.41
C LYS A 108 -17.35 -1.30 -51.57
N TRP A 109 -18.41 -1.92 -51.10
CA TRP A 109 -18.44 -3.11 -50.25
C TRP A 109 -19.12 -4.26 -50.97
N HIS A 110 -18.46 -5.42 -51.01
CA HIS A 110 -19.04 -6.67 -51.50
C HIS A 110 -18.72 -7.78 -50.51
N PHE A 111 -19.75 -8.34 -49.89
CA PHE A 111 -19.60 -9.35 -48.86
C PHE A 111 -20.80 -10.28 -48.79
N SER A 112 -20.66 -11.41 -48.12
CA SER A 112 -21.79 -12.27 -47.78
C SER A 112 -21.90 -12.51 -46.30
N LEU A 113 -23.12 -12.55 -45.77
CA LEU A 113 -23.44 -12.89 -44.40
C LEU A 113 -23.94 -14.33 -44.33
N ARG A 114 -23.37 -15.13 -43.41
CA ARG A 114 -23.93 -16.42 -42.99
C ARG A 114 -24.93 -16.16 -41.88
N LEU A 115 -26.17 -16.53 -42.12
CA LEU A 115 -27.31 -16.20 -41.29
C LEU A 115 -27.90 -17.46 -40.65
N TRP A 116 -28.71 -17.28 -39.62
CA TRP A 116 -29.34 -18.35 -38.85
C TRP A 116 -30.79 -18.65 -39.29
N GLY A 117 -31.32 -17.88 -40.24
CA GLY A 117 -32.65 -18.09 -40.83
C GLY A 117 -33.07 -16.94 -41.74
N LYS A 118 -34.27 -17.04 -42.34
CA LYS A 118 -34.85 -15.97 -43.18
C LYS A 118 -35.38 -14.78 -42.38
N ALA A 119 -35.89 -15.02 -41.17
CA ALA A 119 -36.47 -13.97 -40.31
C ALA A 119 -35.40 -13.07 -39.69
N VAL A 120 -35.69 -11.77 -39.58
CA VAL A 120 -34.77 -10.75 -39.05
C VAL A 120 -34.45 -11.02 -37.57
N GLU A 121 -35.46 -11.28 -36.76
CA GLU A 121 -35.35 -11.46 -35.31
C GLU A 121 -34.45 -12.66 -34.97
N ARG A 122 -34.63 -13.77 -35.67
CA ARG A 122 -33.84 -14.99 -35.50
C ARG A 122 -32.35 -14.76 -35.78
N ASN A 123 -32.04 -13.86 -36.72
CA ASN A 123 -30.65 -13.52 -37.02
C ASN A 123 -30.01 -12.60 -35.98
N LEU A 124 -30.79 -11.69 -35.39
CA LEU A 124 -30.30 -10.82 -34.32
C LEU A 124 -30.06 -11.57 -33.00
N GLU A 125 -30.94 -12.52 -32.68
CA GLU A 125 -30.73 -13.42 -31.53
C GLU A 125 -29.49 -14.31 -31.71
N GLY A 126 -29.32 -14.89 -32.91
CA GLY A 126 -28.11 -15.65 -33.26
C GLY A 126 -26.84 -14.81 -33.15
N PHE A 127 -26.91 -13.54 -33.54
CA PHE A 127 -25.79 -12.60 -33.41
C PHE A 127 -25.42 -12.34 -31.95
N ASP A 128 -26.37 -12.11 -31.04
CA ASP A 128 -26.04 -11.85 -29.63
C ASP A 128 -25.42 -13.07 -28.96
N GLN A 129 -25.96 -14.25 -29.24
CA GLN A 129 -25.45 -15.51 -28.71
C GLN A 129 -24.02 -15.76 -29.22
N ALA A 130 -23.77 -15.54 -30.51
CA ALA A 130 -22.44 -15.63 -31.09
C ALA A 130 -21.47 -14.61 -30.45
N TRP A 131 -21.90 -13.36 -30.26
CA TRP A 131 -21.10 -12.28 -29.65
C TRP A 131 -20.72 -12.59 -28.20
N GLU A 132 -21.66 -13.11 -27.41
CA GLU A 132 -21.44 -13.41 -25.99
C GLU A 132 -20.65 -14.72 -25.77
N SER A 133 -20.79 -15.69 -26.67
CA SER A 133 -19.98 -16.92 -26.65
C SER A 133 -18.50 -16.70 -27.02
N GLN A 134 -18.21 -15.66 -27.80
CA GLN A 134 -16.86 -15.23 -28.20
C GLN A 134 -16.20 -14.33 -27.13
N ARG A 135 -16.95 -13.88 -26.10
CA ARG A 135 -16.39 -13.14 -24.96
C ARG A 135 -15.77 -14.11 -23.96
N SER A 136 -14.47 -13.98 -23.71
CA SER A 136 -13.80 -14.69 -22.62
C SER A 136 -14.26 -14.18 -21.25
N SER A 137 -14.24 -15.05 -20.24
CA SER A 137 -14.75 -14.87 -18.86
C SER A 137 -14.28 -13.62 -18.10
N ASN A 138 -13.26 -12.89 -18.57
CA ASN A 138 -12.80 -11.62 -17.97
C ASN A 138 -13.51 -10.34 -18.47
N SER A 139 -14.57 -10.45 -19.30
CA SER A 139 -15.29 -9.29 -19.84
C SER A 139 -16.66 -9.01 -19.19
N LYS A 140 -17.09 -9.78 -18.18
CA LYS A 140 -18.41 -9.59 -17.53
C LYS A 140 -18.47 -8.55 -16.42
N THR A 141 -17.39 -7.80 -16.20
CA THR A 141 -17.38 -6.69 -15.23
C THR A 141 -16.61 -5.50 -15.78
N GLN A 142 -17.27 -4.64 -16.56
CA GLN A 142 -17.10 -3.17 -16.61
C GLN A 142 -17.91 -2.53 -17.76
N THR A 143 -18.80 -1.58 -17.44
CA THR A 143 -18.98 -0.22 -18.03
C THR A 143 -20.27 0.37 -17.41
N THR A 144 -20.28 0.90 -16.19
CA THR A 144 -19.78 2.22 -15.70
C THR A 144 -20.68 3.41 -16.06
N THR A 145 -21.65 3.70 -15.19
CA THR A 145 -21.94 5.08 -14.76
C THR A 145 -21.42 5.19 -13.33
N GLN A 146 -20.21 5.75 -13.18
CA GLN A 146 -19.58 6.01 -11.88
C GLN A 146 -19.94 7.42 -11.42
N THR A 147 -20.87 7.48 -10.47
CA THR A 147 -20.78 8.40 -9.33
C THR A 147 -20.33 7.53 -8.15
N ILE A 148 -19.28 7.96 -7.45
CA ILE A 148 -18.45 7.16 -6.55
C ILE A 148 -19.25 6.73 -5.31
N THR A 149 -19.46 5.42 -5.15
CA THR A 149 -19.69 4.77 -3.84
C THR A 149 -19.21 3.31 -3.94
N GLN A 150 -18.10 2.97 -3.28
CA GLN A 150 -17.50 1.63 -3.29
C GLN A 150 -18.26 0.64 -2.39
N LYS A 151 -18.40 -0.63 -2.84
CA LYS A 151 -18.62 -1.83 -2.01
C LYS A 151 -17.98 -3.06 -2.71
N PRO A 152 -17.57 -4.11 -1.96
CA PRO A 152 -16.19 -4.58 -1.91
C PRO A 152 -15.93 -5.87 -2.69
N THR A 153 -14.68 -6.03 -3.14
CA THR A 153 -14.09 -7.30 -3.60
C THR A 153 -14.32 -8.40 -2.56
N GLN A 154 -14.99 -9.50 -2.92
CA GLN A 154 -15.00 -10.68 -2.05
C GLN A 154 -13.56 -11.16 -1.91
N SER A 155 -13.05 -11.14 -0.70
CA SER A 155 -11.69 -11.53 -0.38
C SER A 155 -11.56 -13.05 -0.35
N LEU A 156 -10.49 -13.55 -0.95
CA LEU A 156 -10.11 -14.97 -0.89
C LEU A 156 -9.59 -15.39 0.50
N MET A 157 -9.31 -14.41 1.38
CA MET A 157 -8.97 -14.65 2.78
C MET A 157 -10.22 -14.84 3.64
N LYS A 158 -10.07 -15.55 4.74
CA LYS A 158 -11.16 -15.79 5.72
C LYS A 158 -11.69 -14.46 6.28
N PRO A 159 -13.00 -14.37 6.59
CA PRO A 159 -13.56 -13.22 7.29
C PRO A 159 -12.81 -12.95 8.61
N GLY A 160 -12.40 -11.69 8.83
CA GLY A 160 -11.65 -11.29 10.03
C GLY A 160 -10.14 -11.50 9.95
N ALA A 161 -9.62 -12.15 8.92
CA ALA A 161 -8.18 -12.29 8.70
C ALA A 161 -7.50 -10.91 8.53
N PRO A 162 -6.32 -10.70 9.14
CA PRO A 162 -5.57 -9.47 8.96
C PRO A 162 -5.15 -9.29 7.49
N ARG A 163 -5.19 -8.05 7.03
CA ARG A 163 -4.77 -7.65 5.69
C ARG A 163 -3.68 -6.60 5.79
N PRO A 164 -2.73 -6.59 4.85
CA PRO A 164 -1.66 -5.62 4.88
C PRO A 164 -2.22 -4.25 4.43
N PRO A 165 -1.91 -3.15 5.14
CA PRO A 165 -2.41 -1.81 4.82
C PRO A 165 -1.60 -1.19 3.65
N VAL A 166 -1.52 -1.89 2.53
CA VAL A 166 -0.68 -1.53 1.38
C VAL A 166 -1.53 -1.26 0.14
N GLN A 167 -1.03 -0.39 -0.74
CA GLN A 167 -1.66 -0.05 -2.02
C GLN A 167 -0.59 0.06 -3.09
N LEU A 168 -0.92 -0.37 -4.31
CA LEU A 168 -0.03 -0.20 -5.46
C LEU A 168 0.03 1.29 -5.87
N PRO A 169 1.20 1.79 -6.31
CA PRO A 169 1.31 3.13 -6.88
C PRO A 169 0.39 3.32 -8.10
N GLU A 170 -0.09 4.54 -8.34
CA GLU A 170 -0.99 4.83 -9.48
C GLU A 170 -0.40 4.47 -10.84
N ASN A 171 0.92 4.60 -11.00
CA ASN A 171 1.67 4.27 -12.20
C ASN A 171 2.40 2.92 -12.07
N PHE A 172 1.86 2.00 -11.27
CA PHE A 172 2.41 0.66 -11.13
C PHE A 172 2.59 -0.01 -12.50
N VAL A 173 3.75 -0.64 -12.68
CA VAL A 173 4.10 -1.45 -13.84
C VAL A 173 4.30 -2.87 -13.37
N GLU A 174 3.55 -3.80 -13.94
CA GLU A 174 3.70 -5.22 -13.66
C GLU A 174 5.08 -5.71 -14.11
N ARG A 175 5.74 -6.49 -13.24
CA ARG A 175 7.00 -7.16 -13.51
C ARG A 175 6.78 -8.67 -13.44
N PRO A 176 6.20 -9.29 -14.50
CA PRO A 176 5.64 -10.64 -14.43
C PRO A 176 6.69 -11.71 -14.12
N GLU A 177 7.91 -11.57 -14.63
CA GLU A 177 9.01 -12.52 -14.36
C GLU A 177 9.41 -12.49 -12.89
N ALA A 178 9.58 -11.30 -12.32
CA ALA A 178 9.90 -11.13 -10.90
C ALA A 178 8.76 -11.58 -9.99
N LEU A 179 7.51 -11.26 -10.35
CA LEU A 179 6.33 -11.70 -9.62
C LEU A 179 6.23 -13.23 -9.61
N ALA A 180 6.40 -13.88 -10.76
CA ALA A 180 6.37 -15.33 -10.89
C ALA A 180 7.48 -16.01 -10.08
N ALA A 181 8.71 -15.51 -10.16
CA ALA A 181 9.85 -16.09 -9.45
C ALA A 181 9.66 -16.02 -7.92
N VAL A 182 9.24 -14.88 -7.37
CA VAL A 182 9.00 -14.78 -5.93
C VAL A 182 7.78 -15.59 -5.50
N LYS A 183 6.73 -15.65 -6.33
CA LYS A 183 5.58 -16.54 -6.07
C LYS A 183 6.00 -18.00 -5.99
N GLU A 184 6.85 -18.46 -6.90
CA GLU A 184 7.39 -19.83 -6.87
C GLU A 184 8.12 -20.11 -5.55
N LEU A 185 8.96 -19.18 -5.08
CA LEU A 185 9.65 -19.30 -3.79
C LEU A 185 8.68 -19.37 -2.59
N LEU A 186 7.57 -18.62 -2.64
CA LEU A 186 6.58 -18.57 -1.56
C LEU A 186 5.62 -19.76 -1.55
N LEU A 187 5.21 -20.22 -2.73
CA LEU A 187 4.16 -21.22 -2.90
C LEU A 187 4.70 -22.65 -2.94
N ARG A 188 6.01 -22.85 -3.12
CA ARG A 188 6.61 -24.19 -3.09
C ARG A 188 6.35 -24.90 -1.76
N GLU A 189 6.10 -26.20 -1.87
CA GLU A 189 6.10 -27.08 -0.71
C GLU A 189 7.53 -27.22 -0.19
N SER A 190 7.67 -27.26 1.14
CA SER A 190 8.98 -27.36 1.79
C SER A 190 8.82 -28.15 3.08
N GLU A 191 9.80 -28.99 3.37
CA GLU A 191 9.91 -29.70 4.64
C GLU A 191 10.45 -28.80 5.77
N ARG A 192 10.88 -27.56 5.45
CA ARG A 192 11.34 -26.59 6.45
C ARG A 192 10.18 -26.12 7.32
N THR A 193 10.43 -26.03 8.62
CA THR A 193 9.46 -25.51 9.61
C THR A 193 8.99 -24.09 9.31
N LEU A 194 9.84 -23.27 8.68
CA LEU A 194 9.50 -21.93 8.20
C LEU A 194 10.35 -21.62 6.97
N VAL A 195 9.71 -21.26 5.86
CA VAL A 195 10.42 -20.79 4.66
C VAL A 195 10.51 -19.27 4.73
N VAL A 196 11.72 -18.76 4.53
CA VAL A 196 12.01 -17.34 4.45
C VAL A 196 12.48 -17.04 3.03
N SER A 197 11.82 -16.12 2.37
CA SER A 197 12.20 -15.63 1.04
C SER A 197 12.62 -14.17 1.16
N ALA A 198 13.74 -13.80 0.55
CA ALA A 198 14.28 -12.43 0.61
C ALA A 198 14.33 -11.79 -0.78
N ILE A 199 13.67 -10.65 -0.96
CA ILE A 199 13.84 -9.79 -2.13
C ILE A 199 15.00 -8.84 -1.83
N ALA A 200 16.13 -9.03 -2.50
CA ALA A 200 17.34 -8.24 -2.29
C ALA A 200 17.62 -7.31 -3.47
N GLY A 201 18.26 -6.17 -3.22
CA GLY A 201 18.73 -5.28 -4.29
C GLY A 201 18.83 -3.81 -3.86
N LEU A 202 19.41 -2.98 -4.72
CA LEU A 202 19.66 -1.55 -4.47
C LEU A 202 18.40 -0.77 -4.04
N GLY A 203 18.62 0.33 -3.32
CA GLY A 203 17.58 1.30 -2.99
C GLY A 203 16.89 1.86 -4.25
N GLY A 204 15.58 2.03 -4.22
CA GLY A 204 14.81 2.58 -5.35
C GLY A 204 14.42 1.58 -6.46
N LEU A 205 14.75 0.28 -6.34
CA LEU A 205 14.35 -0.78 -7.29
C LEU A 205 12.87 -1.22 -7.21
N GLY A 206 12.13 -0.74 -6.20
CA GLY A 206 10.72 -1.11 -6.02
C GLY A 206 10.52 -2.47 -5.34
N LYS A 207 11.43 -2.90 -4.46
CA LYS A 207 11.28 -4.14 -3.66
C LYS A 207 9.98 -4.17 -2.87
N SER A 208 9.68 -3.10 -2.14
CA SER A 208 8.42 -2.94 -1.39
C SER A 208 7.19 -2.91 -2.30
N VAL A 209 7.33 -2.38 -3.53
CA VAL A 209 6.27 -2.39 -4.55
C VAL A 209 6.03 -3.81 -5.08
N LEU A 210 7.09 -4.59 -5.31
CA LEU A 210 6.98 -6.00 -5.69
C LEU A 210 6.35 -6.83 -4.55
N ALA A 211 6.79 -6.64 -3.31
CA ALA A 211 6.17 -7.27 -2.14
C ALA A 211 4.69 -6.88 -2.00
N THR A 212 4.34 -5.62 -2.27
CA THR A 212 2.94 -5.17 -2.32
C THR A 212 2.15 -5.88 -3.41
N ALA A 213 2.71 -6.04 -4.61
CA ALA A 213 2.06 -6.78 -5.69
C ALA A 213 1.84 -8.27 -5.34
N ILE A 214 2.81 -8.89 -4.66
CA ILE A 214 2.72 -10.28 -4.18
C ILE A 214 1.59 -10.45 -3.18
N VAL A 215 1.48 -9.60 -2.16
CA VAL A 215 0.43 -9.76 -1.14
C VAL A 215 -0.98 -9.44 -1.66
N LEU A 216 -1.07 -8.71 -2.78
CA LEU A 216 -2.32 -8.41 -3.47
C LEU A 216 -2.68 -9.44 -4.54
N ASP A 217 -1.78 -10.37 -4.87
CA ASP A 217 -2.01 -11.42 -5.86
C ASP A 217 -3.02 -12.46 -5.36
N GLU A 218 -3.99 -12.81 -6.20
CA GLU A 218 -5.10 -13.70 -5.83
C GLU A 218 -4.65 -15.10 -5.39
N GLU A 219 -3.62 -15.66 -6.02
CA GLU A 219 -3.10 -16.98 -5.71
C GLU A 219 -2.40 -17.00 -4.34
N VAL A 220 -1.64 -15.93 -4.06
CA VAL A 220 -1.00 -15.72 -2.75
C VAL A 220 -2.06 -15.56 -1.67
N GLN A 221 -3.09 -14.76 -1.90
CA GLN A 221 -4.18 -14.58 -0.93
C GLN A 221 -4.97 -15.88 -0.69
N ALA A 222 -5.15 -16.71 -1.72
CA ALA A 222 -5.79 -18.01 -1.58
C ALA A 222 -4.93 -19.01 -0.77
N ARG A 223 -3.60 -19.00 -0.95
CA ARG A 223 -2.67 -19.83 -0.19
C ARG A 223 -2.61 -19.45 1.29
N PHE A 224 -2.59 -18.15 1.58
CA PHE A 224 -2.48 -17.58 2.93
C PHE A 224 -3.83 -17.07 3.45
N ALA A 225 -4.85 -17.93 3.39
CA ALA A 225 -6.21 -17.53 3.70
C ALA A 225 -6.45 -17.11 5.16
N ASP A 226 -5.53 -17.43 6.09
CA ASP A 226 -5.63 -16.98 7.49
C ASP A 226 -5.13 -15.55 7.71
N GLY A 227 -4.54 -14.93 6.68
CA GLY A 227 -4.22 -13.51 6.64
C GLY A 227 -2.76 -13.23 6.30
N ILE A 228 -2.49 -11.94 6.12
CA ILE A 228 -1.14 -11.43 5.83
C ILE A 228 -0.84 -10.32 6.84
N LEU A 229 0.29 -10.47 7.53
CA LEU A 229 0.82 -9.46 8.44
C LEU A 229 1.98 -8.74 7.74
N TRP A 230 2.05 -7.42 7.92
CA TRP A 230 3.06 -6.58 7.31
C TRP A 230 3.66 -5.66 8.35
N VAL A 231 4.99 -5.55 8.35
CA VAL A 231 5.75 -4.61 9.16
C VAL A 231 6.83 -3.97 8.29
N THR A 232 7.22 -2.73 8.59
CA THR A 232 8.44 -2.13 8.03
C THR A 232 9.38 -1.81 9.18
N LEU A 233 10.66 -2.21 9.07
CA LEU A 233 11.63 -2.07 10.17
C LEU A 233 12.44 -0.77 10.10
N GLY A 234 12.97 -0.43 8.92
CA GLY A 234 13.94 0.68 8.81
C GLY A 234 15.24 0.39 9.60
N GLN A 235 16.02 1.44 9.88
CA GLN A 235 17.33 1.27 10.54
C GLN A 235 17.23 0.99 12.05
N GLN A 236 16.30 1.66 12.74
CA GLN A 236 16.15 1.60 14.20
C GLN A 236 14.69 1.26 14.60
N PRO A 237 14.22 0.03 14.35
CA PRO A 237 12.84 -0.37 14.63
C PRO A 237 12.53 -0.47 16.13
N ASP A 238 11.32 -0.05 16.53
CA ASP A 238 10.70 -0.47 17.79
C ASP A 238 10.17 -1.90 17.66
N LEU A 239 11.06 -2.89 17.80
CA LEU A 239 10.74 -4.31 17.63
C LEU A 239 9.56 -4.76 18.49
N LEU A 240 9.50 -4.29 19.76
CA LEU A 240 8.45 -4.67 20.69
C LEU A 240 7.09 -4.11 20.27
N GLY A 241 7.05 -2.83 19.90
CA GLY A 241 5.84 -2.20 19.38
C GLY A 241 5.33 -2.89 18.11
N LEU A 242 6.23 -3.20 17.18
CA LEU A 242 5.92 -3.84 15.91
C LEU A 242 5.42 -5.29 16.07
N VAL A 243 6.05 -6.09 16.95
CA VAL A 243 5.53 -7.43 17.30
C VAL A 243 4.16 -7.30 17.99
N GLY A 244 4.00 -6.30 18.85
CA GLY A 244 2.73 -5.97 19.50
C GLY A 244 1.62 -5.61 18.52
N GLU A 245 1.92 -4.94 17.40
CA GLU A 245 0.96 -4.69 16.31
C GLU A 245 0.45 -5.99 15.67
N TRP A 246 1.34 -6.94 15.40
CA TRP A 246 0.94 -8.24 14.84
C TRP A 246 0.08 -9.05 15.80
N ILE A 247 0.41 -9.03 17.10
CA ILE A 247 -0.40 -9.67 18.13
C ILE A 247 -1.81 -9.08 18.17
N ARG A 248 -1.94 -7.74 18.21
CA ARG A 248 -3.26 -7.06 18.20
C ARG A 248 -4.05 -7.34 16.93
N ALA A 249 -3.37 -7.49 15.79
CA ALA A 249 -4.02 -7.82 14.52
C ALA A 249 -4.60 -9.26 14.51
N LEU A 250 -3.96 -10.19 15.22
CA LEU A 250 -4.35 -11.60 15.31
C LEU A 250 -5.34 -11.88 16.43
N ASP A 251 -5.17 -11.22 17.57
CA ASP A 251 -5.98 -11.37 18.77
C ASP A 251 -6.59 -10.03 19.18
N ARG A 252 -7.78 -9.76 18.63
CA ARG A 252 -8.56 -8.55 18.91
C ARG A 252 -9.13 -8.52 20.33
N SER A 253 -9.08 -9.62 21.07
CA SER A 253 -9.52 -9.65 22.47
C SER A 253 -8.49 -8.98 23.41
N ARG A 254 -7.30 -8.66 22.89
CA ARG A 254 -6.19 -8.08 23.64
C ARG A 254 -5.73 -6.73 23.09
N GLU A 255 -6.65 -5.77 22.97
CA GLU A 255 -6.32 -4.37 22.64
C GLU A 255 -5.34 -3.75 23.65
N SER A 256 -5.29 -4.27 24.89
CA SER A 256 -4.40 -3.84 25.98
C SER A 256 -3.18 -4.74 26.22
N TRP A 257 -2.78 -5.59 25.26
CA TRP A 257 -1.60 -6.46 25.45
C TRP A 257 -0.32 -5.63 25.65
N SER A 258 0.28 -5.70 26.83
CA SER A 258 1.60 -5.14 27.14
C SER A 258 2.55 -6.28 27.52
N ALA A 259 3.19 -6.89 26.53
CA ALA A 259 4.35 -7.71 26.83
C ALA A 259 5.46 -6.79 27.36
N THR A 260 6.03 -7.13 28.51
CA THR A 260 7.13 -6.36 29.13
C THR A 260 8.46 -6.62 28.44
N THR A 261 8.58 -7.71 27.68
CA THR A 261 9.80 -8.07 26.94
C THR A 261 9.49 -8.58 25.54
N LEU A 262 10.45 -8.41 24.63
CA LEU A 262 10.36 -8.82 23.24
C LEU A 262 10.27 -10.35 23.09
N GLU A 263 10.93 -11.11 23.96
CA GLU A 263 10.91 -12.56 23.99
C GLU A 263 9.52 -13.10 24.34
N ALA A 264 8.86 -12.50 25.34
CA ALA A 264 7.51 -12.88 25.73
C ALA A 264 6.51 -12.57 24.60
N ALA A 265 6.66 -11.40 23.96
CA ALA A 265 5.86 -11.01 22.80
C ALA A 265 6.03 -12.01 21.64
N ARG A 266 7.27 -12.35 21.29
CA ARG A 266 7.60 -13.32 20.24
C ARG A 266 7.05 -14.71 20.53
N GLY A 267 7.21 -15.20 21.77
CA GLY A 267 6.71 -16.51 22.19
C GLY A 267 5.18 -16.61 22.08
N TYR A 268 4.48 -15.54 22.46
CA TYR A 268 3.03 -15.48 22.31
C TYR A 268 2.58 -15.37 20.85
N LEU A 269 3.25 -14.53 20.05
CA LEU A 269 2.98 -14.46 18.61
C LEU A 269 3.17 -15.83 17.93
N HIS A 270 4.18 -16.60 18.35
CA HIS A 270 4.38 -17.96 17.87
C HIS A 270 3.21 -18.89 18.18
N SER A 271 2.62 -18.83 19.39
CA SER A 271 1.47 -19.66 19.75
C SER A 271 0.22 -19.32 18.93
N LEU A 272 0.02 -18.04 18.59
CA LEU A 272 -1.07 -17.58 17.73
C LEU A 272 -0.95 -18.08 16.29
N LEU A 273 0.28 -18.18 15.77
CA LEU A 273 0.57 -18.53 14.38
C LEU A 273 0.66 -20.05 14.13
N GLY A 274 0.83 -20.86 15.17
CA GLY A 274 1.26 -22.27 15.05
C GLY A 274 0.46 -23.14 14.08
N SER A 275 -0.86 -22.95 13.95
CA SER A 275 -1.72 -23.71 13.04
C SER A 275 -2.30 -22.91 11.87
N LYS A 276 -1.84 -21.67 11.66
CA LYS A 276 -2.41 -20.76 10.65
C LYS A 276 -1.60 -20.80 9.35
N ARG A 277 -2.29 -20.59 8.22
CA ARG A 277 -1.69 -20.42 6.90
C ARG A 277 -1.55 -18.92 6.61
N MET A 278 -0.41 -18.34 7.01
CA MET A 278 -0.20 -16.89 6.95
C MET A 278 1.11 -16.51 6.25
N LEU A 279 1.10 -15.34 5.63
CA LEU A 279 2.30 -14.69 5.12
C LEU A 279 2.69 -13.54 6.05
N LEU A 280 3.94 -13.55 6.49
CA LEU A 280 4.53 -12.50 7.32
C LEU A 280 5.50 -11.70 6.46
N VAL A 281 5.21 -10.43 6.23
CA VAL A 281 6.06 -9.56 5.42
C VAL A 281 6.84 -8.61 6.32
N VAL A 282 8.16 -8.67 6.21
CA VAL A 282 9.12 -7.80 6.91
C VAL A 282 9.82 -6.94 5.86
N ASP A 283 9.31 -5.72 5.68
CA ASP A 283 9.79 -4.77 4.69
C ASP A 283 10.94 -3.92 5.23
N ASP A 284 11.87 -3.57 4.35
CA ASP A 284 13.05 -2.73 4.58
C ASP A 284 13.91 -3.15 5.78
N VAL A 285 14.47 -4.36 5.71
CA VAL A 285 15.40 -4.88 6.72
C VAL A 285 16.82 -4.38 6.50
N TRP A 286 17.33 -3.64 7.49
CA TRP A 286 18.72 -3.15 7.55
C TRP A 286 19.64 -4.04 8.37
N ASN A 287 19.14 -4.59 9.48
CA ASN A 287 19.86 -5.53 10.33
C ASN A 287 19.20 -6.91 10.30
N ALA A 288 19.96 -7.94 9.95
CA ALA A 288 19.48 -9.31 9.92
C ALA A 288 18.96 -9.77 11.30
N ASP A 289 19.60 -9.35 12.39
CA ASP A 289 19.20 -9.70 13.76
C ASP A 289 17.80 -9.18 14.11
N HIS A 290 17.39 -8.04 13.52
CA HIS A 290 16.05 -7.50 13.72
C HIS A 290 14.99 -8.36 13.04
N ALA A 291 15.29 -8.93 11.87
CA ALA A 291 14.36 -9.80 11.15
C ALA A 291 14.10 -11.13 11.89
N GLU A 292 15.07 -11.63 12.68
CA GLU A 292 14.93 -12.86 13.46
C GLU A 292 13.73 -12.83 14.43
N TRP A 293 13.38 -11.66 14.95
CA TRP A 293 12.24 -11.48 15.84
C TRP A 293 10.89 -11.73 15.15
N PHE A 294 10.84 -11.58 13.83
CA PHE A 294 9.65 -11.78 13.00
C PHE A 294 9.65 -13.13 12.28
N ARG A 295 10.73 -13.92 12.40
CA ARG A 295 10.81 -15.31 11.90
C ARG A 295 10.09 -16.25 12.87
N VAL A 296 8.78 -16.13 12.88
CA VAL A 296 7.87 -16.91 13.74
C VAL A 296 6.77 -17.54 12.90
N GLY A 297 6.30 -18.72 13.28
CA GLY A 297 5.16 -19.37 12.63
C GLY A 297 5.33 -20.87 12.55
N GLY A 298 4.26 -21.53 12.10
CA GLY A 298 4.25 -22.97 11.85
C GLY A 298 4.67 -23.33 10.41
N PRO A 299 4.66 -24.64 10.06
CA PRO A 299 5.02 -25.14 8.72
C PRO A 299 4.22 -24.54 7.56
N GLU A 300 3.04 -24.01 7.86
CA GLU A 300 2.15 -23.36 6.90
C GLU A 300 2.32 -21.84 6.79
N CYS A 301 3.19 -21.25 7.62
CA CYS A 301 3.57 -19.86 7.53
C CYS A 301 4.73 -19.68 6.56
N ARG A 302 4.82 -18.49 5.96
CA ARG A 302 5.94 -18.05 5.14
C ARG A 302 6.36 -16.66 5.58
N VAL A 303 7.67 -16.38 5.52
CA VAL A 303 8.20 -15.04 5.76
C VAL A 303 8.74 -14.48 4.45
N LEU A 304 8.29 -13.29 4.08
CA LEU A 304 8.84 -12.53 2.96
C LEU A 304 9.58 -11.33 3.53
N VAL A 305 10.88 -11.24 3.24
CA VAL A 305 11.73 -10.14 3.65
C VAL A 305 12.07 -9.28 2.45
N THR A 306 12.09 -7.96 2.59
CA THR A 306 12.76 -7.08 1.63
C THR A 306 13.99 -6.47 2.29
N THR A 307 15.12 -6.45 1.57
CA THR A 307 16.37 -5.90 2.10
C THR A 307 17.22 -5.31 1.00
N ARG A 308 18.10 -4.36 1.36
CA ARG A 308 19.08 -3.79 0.43
C ARG A 308 20.31 -4.70 0.34
N GLU A 309 20.90 -4.97 1.50
CA GLU A 309 22.22 -5.59 1.64
C GLU A 309 22.28 -6.58 2.83
N ALA A 310 21.24 -6.68 3.67
CA ALA A 310 21.30 -7.52 4.87
C ALA A 310 21.22 -9.00 4.50
N ALA A 311 22.22 -9.77 4.95
CA ALA A 311 22.24 -11.22 4.78
C ALA A 311 21.38 -11.90 5.86
N ILE A 312 20.14 -12.20 5.52
CA ILE A 312 19.22 -13.10 6.23
C ILE A 312 19.66 -14.56 6.07
N GLU A 313 20.05 -15.20 7.18
CA GLU A 313 20.54 -16.58 7.17
C GLU A 313 19.42 -17.58 6.84
N GLY A 314 19.68 -18.52 5.93
CA GLY A 314 18.73 -19.57 5.55
C GLY A 314 17.55 -19.08 4.70
N ALA A 315 17.59 -17.84 4.21
CA ALA A 315 16.60 -17.31 3.28
C ALA A 315 16.90 -17.73 1.84
N ASP A 316 15.85 -17.92 1.04
CA ASP A 316 15.96 -18.09 -0.40
C ASP A 316 15.90 -16.71 -1.06
N TYR A 317 17.00 -16.31 -1.68
CA TYR A 317 17.17 -14.97 -2.22
C TYR A 317 16.66 -14.86 -3.64
N TYR A 318 15.83 -13.84 -3.87
CA TYR A 318 15.51 -13.32 -5.18
C TYR A 318 16.22 -11.96 -5.36
N PRO A 319 17.31 -11.89 -6.17
CA PRO A 319 17.92 -10.62 -6.53
C PRO A 319 16.98 -9.88 -7.48
N LEU A 320 16.41 -8.77 -7.03
CA LEU A 320 15.54 -7.95 -7.86
C LEU A 320 16.38 -7.18 -8.88
N ASP A 321 16.20 -7.52 -10.15
CA ASP A 321 16.88 -6.82 -11.23
C ASP A 321 16.28 -5.43 -11.51
N LEU A 322 17.00 -4.67 -12.34
CA LEU A 322 16.57 -3.38 -12.89
C LEU A 322 15.31 -3.52 -13.76
N MET A 323 14.65 -2.41 -14.03
CA MET A 323 13.55 -2.41 -15.01
C MET A 323 14.11 -2.66 -16.41
N THR A 324 13.36 -3.42 -17.21
CA THR A 324 13.61 -3.48 -18.65
C THR A 324 13.28 -2.14 -19.31
N GLU A 325 13.76 -1.93 -20.54
CA GLU A 325 13.42 -0.74 -21.31
C GLU A 325 11.91 -0.56 -21.49
N GLY A 326 11.18 -1.66 -21.74
CA GLY A 326 9.72 -1.63 -21.91
C GLY A 326 9.01 -1.24 -20.61
N GLU A 327 9.45 -1.80 -19.48
CA GLU A 327 8.91 -1.46 -18.16
C GLU A 327 9.19 0.00 -17.80
N ALA A 328 10.40 0.50 -18.04
CA ALA A 328 10.77 1.89 -17.78
C ALA A 328 9.91 2.90 -18.57
N ILE A 329 9.70 2.63 -19.86
CA ILE A 329 8.82 3.45 -20.69
C ILE A 329 7.37 3.37 -20.19
N ALA A 330 6.90 2.18 -19.81
CA ALA A 330 5.56 2.00 -19.26
C ALA A 330 5.35 2.79 -17.97
N LEU A 331 6.36 2.86 -17.09
CA LEU A 331 6.31 3.62 -15.83
C LEU A 331 6.13 5.11 -16.07
N VAL A 332 6.95 5.66 -16.97
CA VAL A 332 6.91 7.08 -17.34
C VAL A 332 5.60 7.41 -18.06
N ARG A 333 5.15 6.55 -18.98
CA ARG A 333 3.86 6.69 -19.65
C ARG A 333 2.70 6.68 -18.66
N GLY A 334 2.73 5.78 -17.67
CA GLY A 334 1.72 5.70 -16.60
C GLY A 334 1.68 6.96 -15.75
N LYS A 335 2.84 7.59 -15.50
CA LYS A 335 2.94 8.85 -14.75
C LYS A 335 2.42 10.06 -15.54
N LEU A 336 2.79 10.17 -16.82
CA LEU A 336 2.41 11.29 -17.69
C LEU A 336 0.96 11.20 -18.18
N LYS A 337 0.37 10.00 -18.23
CA LYS A 337 -1.02 9.75 -18.67
C LYS A 337 -1.32 10.49 -19.98
N ARG A 338 -2.21 11.48 -19.97
CA ARG A 338 -2.62 12.26 -21.16
C ARG A 338 -1.53 13.14 -21.75
N GLN A 339 -0.48 13.44 -21.00
CA GLN A 339 0.65 14.26 -21.46
C GLN A 339 1.70 13.44 -22.23
N TRP A 340 1.60 12.11 -22.21
CA TRP A 340 2.48 11.23 -22.97
C TRP A 340 2.30 11.44 -24.48
N ARG A 341 3.43 11.57 -25.19
CA ARG A 341 3.51 11.53 -26.65
C ARG A 341 4.47 10.43 -27.07
N ASP A 342 4.09 9.59 -28.03
CA ASP A 342 4.94 8.45 -28.44
C ASP A 342 6.31 8.86 -29.00
N GLU A 343 6.43 10.09 -29.51
CA GLU A 343 7.70 10.70 -29.92
C GLU A 343 8.72 10.82 -28.76
N GLN A 344 8.23 10.92 -27.52
CA GLN A 344 9.08 11.01 -26.32
C GLN A 344 9.70 9.65 -25.94
N ALA A 345 9.25 8.53 -26.53
CA ALA A 345 9.74 7.20 -26.18
C ALA A 345 11.26 7.05 -26.36
N ALA A 346 11.81 7.64 -27.42
CA ALA A 346 13.25 7.60 -27.68
C ALA A 346 14.06 8.38 -26.64
N ALA A 347 13.59 9.58 -26.28
CA ALA A 347 14.21 10.41 -25.24
C ALA A 347 14.14 9.73 -23.86
N VAL A 348 12.98 9.15 -23.52
CA VAL A 348 12.79 8.39 -22.28
C VAL A 348 13.70 7.17 -22.22
N LYS A 349 13.84 6.44 -23.33
CA LYS A 349 14.77 5.31 -23.43
C LYS A 349 16.21 5.74 -23.15
N GLN A 350 16.65 6.83 -23.77
CA GLN A 350 18.01 7.35 -23.58
C GLN A 350 18.22 7.79 -22.13
N PHE A 351 17.28 8.54 -21.56
CA PHE A 351 17.36 8.99 -20.18
C PHE A 351 17.31 7.83 -19.18
N ALA A 352 16.44 6.82 -19.41
CA ALA A 352 16.34 5.62 -18.59
C ALA A 352 17.67 4.86 -18.50
N ARG A 353 18.41 4.78 -19.62
CA ARG A 353 19.76 4.20 -19.65
C ARG A 353 20.74 4.97 -18.76
N VAL A 354 20.68 6.30 -18.78
CA VAL A 354 21.56 7.18 -18.00
C VAL A 354 21.30 7.07 -16.49
N VAL A 355 20.03 6.98 -16.08
CA VAL A 355 19.66 6.81 -14.66
C VAL A 355 19.72 5.35 -14.18
N GLY A 356 20.17 4.43 -15.03
CA GLY A 356 20.34 3.02 -14.69
C GLY A 356 19.05 2.23 -14.52
N TYR A 357 17.97 2.64 -15.20
CA TYR A 357 16.65 1.98 -15.18
C TYR A 357 16.05 1.80 -13.77
N LEU A 358 16.37 2.72 -12.84
CA LEU A 358 15.82 2.73 -11.50
C LEU A 358 14.39 3.31 -11.50
N PRO A 359 13.38 2.56 -11.00
CA PRO A 359 12.00 3.04 -10.96
C PRO A 359 11.83 4.38 -10.25
N LEU A 360 12.46 4.56 -9.08
CA LEU A 360 12.32 5.80 -8.30
C LEU A 360 12.91 7.01 -9.04
N ALA A 361 14.09 6.87 -9.67
CA ALA A 361 14.70 7.94 -10.46
C ALA A 361 13.81 8.33 -11.65
N LEU A 362 13.27 7.33 -12.35
CA LEU A 362 12.35 7.54 -13.48
C LEU A 362 11.04 8.21 -13.04
N ASP A 363 10.49 7.83 -11.90
CA ASP A 363 9.25 8.41 -11.39
C ASP A 363 9.40 9.89 -10.96
N LEU A 364 10.56 10.25 -10.41
CA LEU A 364 10.91 11.64 -10.11
C LEU A 364 11.10 12.46 -11.37
N SER A 365 11.88 11.95 -12.31
CA SER A 365 12.11 12.57 -13.62
C SER A 365 10.81 12.75 -14.40
N ALA A 366 9.93 11.75 -14.40
CA ALA A 366 8.61 11.87 -15.02
C ALA A 366 7.72 12.92 -14.32
N SER A 367 7.88 13.10 -12.99
CA SER A 367 7.18 14.16 -12.26
C SER A 367 7.66 15.55 -12.69
N LEU A 368 8.96 15.73 -12.93
CA LEU A 368 9.53 16.98 -13.47
C LEU A 368 9.02 17.30 -14.87
N VAL A 369 8.96 16.30 -15.74
CA VAL A 369 8.44 16.45 -17.11
C VAL A 369 6.95 16.79 -17.10
N ARG A 370 6.18 16.18 -16.18
CA ARG A 370 4.76 16.50 -15.98
C ARG A 370 4.53 17.96 -15.58
N ASP A 371 5.49 18.53 -14.85
CA ASP A 371 5.48 19.92 -14.39
C ASP A 371 6.01 20.90 -15.46
N GLY A 372 6.38 20.42 -16.66
CA GLY A 372 6.65 21.24 -17.85
C GLY A 372 8.09 21.22 -18.37
N VAL A 373 9.01 20.51 -17.72
CA VAL A 373 10.41 20.37 -18.16
C VAL A 373 10.48 19.46 -19.38
N SER A 374 11.25 19.83 -20.41
CA SER A 374 11.47 18.93 -21.55
C SER A 374 12.45 17.81 -21.21
N TRP A 375 12.44 16.71 -21.96
CA TRP A 375 13.40 15.62 -21.73
C TRP A 375 14.83 16.08 -22.04
N GLU A 376 15.00 16.97 -23.01
CA GLU A 376 16.30 17.54 -23.38
C GLU A 376 16.86 18.44 -22.27
N GLU A 377 16.02 19.32 -21.70
CA GLU A 377 16.39 20.18 -20.57
C GLU A 377 16.72 19.32 -19.34
N LEU A 378 15.87 18.35 -19.03
CA LEU A 378 16.07 17.44 -17.90
C LEU A 378 17.38 16.64 -18.03
N GLN A 379 17.70 16.16 -19.23
CA GLN A 379 18.94 15.42 -19.46
C GLN A 379 20.17 16.32 -19.25
N ALA A 380 20.15 17.55 -19.75
CA ALA A 380 21.26 18.49 -19.58
C ALA A 380 21.46 18.84 -18.09
N GLU A 381 20.39 19.22 -17.39
CA GLU A 381 20.46 19.54 -15.96
C GLU A 381 20.89 18.34 -15.12
N PHE A 382 20.44 17.13 -15.49
CA PHE A 382 20.85 15.90 -14.82
C PHE A 382 22.34 15.62 -14.97
N GLU A 383 22.91 15.81 -16.16
CA GLU A 383 24.35 15.61 -16.36
C GLU A 383 25.19 16.60 -15.55
N ASP A 384 24.75 17.86 -15.49
CA ASP A 384 25.42 18.88 -14.68
C ASP A 384 25.33 18.55 -13.19
N GLU A 385 24.14 18.16 -12.70
CA GLU A 385 23.97 17.80 -11.31
C GLU A 385 24.74 16.53 -10.94
N ARG A 386 24.78 15.55 -11.83
CA ARG A 386 25.58 14.34 -11.64
C ARG A 386 27.06 14.66 -11.52
N ARG A 387 27.58 15.64 -12.25
CA ARG A 387 28.98 16.12 -12.11
C ARG A 387 29.20 16.77 -10.74
N VAL A 388 28.25 17.60 -10.27
CA VAL A 388 28.33 18.22 -8.94
C VAL A 388 28.32 17.17 -7.83
N VAL A 389 27.37 16.23 -7.86
CA VAL A 389 27.27 15.14 -6.88
C VAL A 389 28.51 14.25 -6.88
N ALA A 390 29.08 13.99 -8.06
CA ALA A 390 30.34 13.26 -8.18
C ALA A 390 31.48 14.02 -7.48
N LEU A 391 31.59 15.34 -7.67
CA LEU A 391 32.61 16.17 -7.01
C LEU A 391 32.42 16.27 -5.49
N GLU A 392 31.18 16.29 -5.00
CA GLU A 392 30.90 16.37 -3.55
C GLU A 392 31.20 15.07 -2.79
N LEU A 393 31.06 13.92 -3.45
CA LEU A 393 31.22 12.59 -2.83
C LEU A 393 32.59 11.96 -3.10
N LEU A 394 33.29 12.42 -4.15
CA LEU A 394 34.64 11.99 -4.46
C LEU A 394 35.60 13.00 -3.84
N ASP A 395 36.05 12.73 -2.61
CA ASP A 395 37.28 13.29 -2.01
C ASP A 395 38.56 12.86 -2.79
N SER A 396 38.39 12.25 -3.98
CA SER A 396 39.42 11.58 -4.77
C SER A 396 39.30 11.92 -6.25
N THR A 397 40.44 11.87 -6.93
CA THR A 397 40.65 12.15 -8.36
C THR A 397 40.05 11.10 -9.32
N GLU A 398 39.18 10.19 -8.87
CA GLU A 398 38.61 9.12 -9.70
C GLU A 398 37.54 9.66 -10.64
N ALA A 399 37.59 9.27 -11.92
CA ALA A 399 36.55 9.65 -12.86
C ALA A 399 35.26 8.87 -12.57
N PHE A 400 34.10 9.53 -12.70
CA PHE A 400 32.80 8.92 -12.47
C PHE A 400 32.57 7.62 -13.28
N GLU A 401 33.12 7.57 -14.49
CA GLU A 401 32.99 6.43 -15.42
C GLU A 401 33.73 5.18 -14.91
N ASP A 402 34.72 5.35 -14.04
CA ASP A 402 35.52 4.26 -13.47
C ASP A 402 34.89 3.66 -12.19
N LEU A 403 33.83 4.27 -11.68
CA LEU A 403 33.16 3.81 -10.46
C LEU A 403 32.38 2.50 -10.71
N PRO A 404 32.24 1.63 -9.69
CA PRO A 404 31.33 0.50 -9.74
C PRO A 404 29.90 0.92 -10.10
N GLU A 405 29.21 0.13 -10.91
CA GLU A 405 27.85 0.46 -11.39
C GLU A 405 26.87 0.79 -10.25
N GLU A 406 26.98 0.12 -9.10
CA GLU A 406 26.15 0.38 -7.92
C GLU A 406 26.33 1.81 -7.38
N ARG A 407 27.58 2.30 -7.33
CA ARG A 407 27.87 3.68 -6.91
C ARG A 407 27.37 4.68 -7.95
N GLN A 408 27.59 4.40 -9.23
CA GLN A 408 27.05 5.23 -10.32
C GLN A 408 25.52 5.38 -10.20
N ARG A 409 24.81 4.29 -9.91
CA ARG A 409 23.35 4.27 -9.71
C ARG A 409 22.93 5.08 -8.49
N LYS A 410 23.62 4.94 -7.37
CA LYS A 410 23.37 5.72 -6.15
C LYS A 410 23.53 7.23 -6.42
N TYR A 411 24.54 7.61 -7.21
CA TYR A 411 24.78 9.01 -7.57
C TYR A 411 23.76 9.54 -8.58
N SER A 412 23.39 8.75 -9.58
CA SER A 412 22.29 9.09 -10.50
C SER A 412 20.98 9.32 -9.75
N LEU A 413 20.67 8.46 -8.77
CA LEU A 413 19.47 8.62 -7.95
C LEU A 413 19.54 9.90 -7.09
N LYS A 414 20.70 10.20 -6.48
CA LYS A 414 20.93 11.44 -5.73
C LYS A 414 20.81 12.69 -6.61
N ALA A 415 21.32 12.65 -7.85
CA ALA A 415 21.18 13.74 -8.80
C ALA A 415 19.69 13.99 -9.17
N CYS A 416 18.91 12.94 -9.45
CA CYS A 416 17.46 13.05 -9.67
C CYS A 416 16.73 13.67 -8.46
N PHE A 417 17.14 13.31 -7.23
CA PHE A 417 16.59 13.92 -6.02
C PHE A 417 16.93 15.42 -5.95
N ASN A 418 18.19 15.79 -6.11
CA ASN A 418 18.63 17.19 -6.05
C ASN A 418 17.91 18.06 -7.10
N LEU A 419 17.75 17.57 -8.33
CA LEU A 419 16.97 18.26 -9.36
C LEU A 419 15.51 18.45 -8.94
N SER A 420 14.90 17.41 -8.38
CA SER A 420 13.52 17.48 -7.89
C SER A 420 13.38 18.50 -6.75
N LEU A 421 14.37 18.59 -5.87
CA LEU A 421 14.41 19.55 -4.77
C LEU A 421 14.64 20.99 -5.24
N ARG A 422 15.48 21.21 -6.26
CA ARG A 422 15.71 22.55 -6.85
C ARG A 422 14.44 23.17 -7.45
N ARG A 423 13.45 22.35 -7.81
CA ARG A 423 12.15 22.84 -8.30
C ARG A 423 11.18 23.21 -7.17
N LEU A 424 11.51 22.91 -5.92
CA LEU A 424 10.75 23.39 -4.78
C LEU A 424 11.09 24.86 -4.53
N ASN A 425 10.07 25.67 -4.27
CA ASN A 425 10.30 27.02 -3.78
C ASN A 425 10.91 26.98 -2.37
N PRO A 426 11.50 28.09 -1.87
CA PRO A 426 12.18 28.08 -0.56
C PRO A 426 11.29 27.64 0.61
N GLU A 427 9.98 27.89 0.55
CA GLU A 427 9.03 27.47 1.58
C GLU A 427 8.75 25.97 1.52
N GLN A 428 8.53 25.42 0.32
CA GLN A 428 8.36 23.99 0.10
C GLN A 428 9.61 23.21 0.48
N LEU A 429 10.81 23.74 0.17
CA LEU A 429 12.07 23.12 0.55
C LEU A 429 12.23 23.06 2.08
N ARG A 430 11.90 24.15 2.79
CA ARG A 430 11.88 24.14 4.27
C ARG A 430 10.88 23.14 4.82
N ARG A 431 9.68 23.06 4.26
CA ARG A 431 8.66 22.07 4.65
C ARG A 431 9.13 20.63 4.40
N PHE A 432 9.81 20.38 3.29
CA PHE A 432 10.43 19.09 3.02
C PHE A 432 11.55 18.78 4.03
N ALA A 433 12.43 19.74 4.32
CA ALA A 433 13.49 19.57 5.32
C ALA A 433 12.93 19.19 6.70
N TRP A 434 11.83 19.80 7.14
CA TRP A 434 11.15 19.44 8.40
C TRP A 434 10.75 17.97 8.50
N LEU A 435 10.50 17.28 7.39
CA LEU A 435 10.18 15.85 7.40
C LEU A 435 11.37 14.99 7.89
N GLY A 436 12.60 15.51 7.84
CA GLY A 436 13.78 14.81 8.35
C GLY A 436 13.84 14.73 9.88
N VAL A 437 13.07 15.55 10.61
CA VAL A 437 12.95 15.49 12.09
C VAL A 437 12.17 14.26 12.55
N LEU A 438 11.38 13.67 11.66
CA LEU A 438 10.53 12.53 11.99
C LEU A 438 11.37 11.24 12.13
N PRO A 439 10.88 10.23 12.86
CA PRO A 439 11.42 8.88 12.75
C PRO A 439 11.34 8.38 11.30
N GLU A 440 12.20 7.41 10.97
CA GLU A 440 12.04 6.63 9.75
C GLU A 440 10.69 5.92 9.77
N ASP A 441 10.10 5.73 8.60
CA ASP A 441 8.81 5.05 8.41
C ASP A 441 7.57 5.64 9.13
N ALA A 442 7.71 6.78 9.79
CA ALA A 442 6.60 7.45 10.48
C ALA A 442 5.41 7.69 9.53
N ARG A 443 4.21 7.26 9.97
CA ARG A 443 2.95 7.55 9.28
C ARG A 443 2.47 8.95 9.66
N ILE A 444 2.29 9.81 8.66
CA ILE A 444 1.94 11.23 8.85
C ILE A 444 0.66 11.60 8.11
N ASP A 445 -0.10 12.53 8.68
CA ASP A 445 -1.31 13.09 8.07
C ASP A 445 -1.33 14.62 8.15
N ALA A 446 -2.38 15.23 7.62
CA ALA A 446 -2.50 16.69 7.62
C ALA A 446 -2.61 17.31 9.02
N ARG A 447 -3.13 16.59 10.02
CA ARG A 447 -3.34 17.09 11.38
C ARG A 447 -2.02 17.18 12.14
N MET A 448 -1.15 16.19 11.97
CA MET A 448 0.21 16.20 12.50
C MET A 448 1.07 17.22 11.76
N VAL A 449 0.99 17.22 10.43
CA VAL A 449 1.86 18.05 9.59
C VAL A 449 1.53 19.55 9.71
N ARG A 450 0.31 19.91 10.10
CA ARG A 450 -0.04 21.30 10.45
C ARG A 450 0.86 21.83 11.58
N THR A 451 1.19 20.99 12.56
CA THR A 451 2.08 21.31 13.69
C THR A 451 3.53 21.30 13.21
N LEU A 452 3.92 20.29 12.42
CA LEU A 452 5.28 20.17 11.86
C LEU A 452 5.67 21.32 10.93
N TRP A 453 4.73 21.94 10.24
CA TRP A 453 5.00 23.08 9.36
C TRP A 453 4.54 24.41 9.93
N ASP A 454 3.85 24.40 11.07
CA ASP A 454 3.23 25.59 11.70
C ASP A 454 2.33 26.35 10.70
N VAL A 455 1.40 25.61 10.09
CA VAL A 455 0.47 26.14 9.08
C VAL A 455 -0.95 25.65 9.31
N PRO A 456 -1.97 26.33 8.78
CA PRO A 456 -3.34 25.80 8.79
C PRO A 456 -3.43 24.42 8.12
N GLU A 457 -4.30 23.56 8.64
CA GLU A 457 -4.45 22.17 8.15
C GLU A 457 -4.72 22.08 6.64
N VAL A 458 -5.46 23.04 6.08
CA VAL A 458 -5.71 23.11 4.62
C VAL A 458 -4.41 23.26 3.83
N MET A 459 -3.48 24.08 4.33
CA MET A 459 -2.15 24.23 3.71
C MET A 459 -1.28 23.00 3.92
N ALA A 460 -1.34 22.37 5.10
CA ALA A 460 -0.65 21.11 5.38
C ALA A 460 -1.12 20.00 4.42
N LYS A 461 -2.45 19.83 4.26
CA LYS A 461 -3.03 18.89 3.31
C LYS A 461 -2.59 19.17 1.87
N LYS A 462 -2.60 20.43 1.43
CA LYS A 462 -2.14 20.82 0.10
C LYS A 462 -0.65 20.52 -0.10
N GLY A 463 0.18 20.80 0.91
CA GLY A 463 1.62 20.52 0.88
C GLY A 463 1.93 19.02 0.81
N LEU A 464 1.22 18.20 1.59
CA LEU A 464 1.34 16.74 1.51
C LEU A 464 0.95 16.21 0.13
N ILE A 465 -0.16 16.68 -0.43
CA ILE A 465 -0.59 16.27 -1.79
C ILE A 465 0.44 16.70 -2.84
N ASP A 466 1.04 17.89 -2.72
CA ASP A 466 2.07 18.36 -3.64
C ASP A 466 3.34 17.50 -3.55
N LEU A 467 3.86 17.26 -2.35
CA LEU A 467 5.03 16.41 -2.12
C LEU A 467 4.78 14.95 -2.58
N PHE A 468 3.59 14.41 -2.31
CA PHE A 468 3.17 13.10 -2.79
C PHE A 468 3.11 13.03 -4.32
N ARG A 469 2.53 14.04 -4.99
CA ARG A 469 2.49 14.09 -6.46
C ARG A 469 3.88 14.15 -7.09
N ARG A 470 4.84 14.77 -6.41
CA ARG A 470 6.26 14.86 -6.80
C ARG A 470 7.08 13.63 -6.42
N SER A 471 6.45 12.59 -5.87
CA SER A 471 7.11 11.34 -5.45
C SER A 471 8.11 11.48 -4.30
N PHE A 472 7.98 12.54 -3.48
CA PHE A 472 8.72 12.66 -2.21
C PHE A 472 8.11 11.82 -1.09
N LEU A 473 6.82 11.51 -1.20
CA LEU A 473 6.06 10.73 -0.22
C LEU A 473 5.45 9.48 -0.88
N THR A 474 5.21 8.47 -0.06
CA THR A 474 4.48 7.24 -0.41
C THR A 474 3.18 7.16 0.37
N SER A 475 2.19 6.41 -0.14
CA SER A 475 0.93 6.16 0.56
C SER A 475 1.17 5.18 1.71
N ALA A 476 0.64 5.48 2.89
CA ALA A 476 0.67 4.64 4.08
C ALA A 476 -0.73 4.17 4.50
N GLY A 477 -1.69 4.22 3.57
CA GLY A 477 -3.08 3.84 3.81
C GLY A 477 -3.94 4.98 4.33
N GLU A 478 -4.98 4.64 5.09
CA GLU A 478 -5.92 5.59 5.68
C GLU A 478 -6.02 5.34 7.20
N SER A 479 -6.20 6.41 7.97
CA SER A 479 -6.48 6.31 9.39
C SER A 479 -7.90 5.77 9.64
N VAL A 480 -8.20 5.36 10.88
CA VAL A 480 -9.54 4.91 11.28
C VAL A 480 -10.62 5.96 10.99
N GLU A 481 -10.24 7.24 11.06
CA GLU A 481 -11.12 8.39 10.79
C GLU A 481 -11.16 8.78 9.29
N GLY A 482 -10.49 8.02 8.41
CA GLY A 482 -10.51 8.22 6.96
C GLY A 482 -9.53 9.26 6.43
N TYR A 483 -8.50 9.64 7.21
CA TYR A 483 -7.45 10.54 6.73
C TYR A 483 -6.40 9.77 5.94
N ALA A 484 -6.02 10.27 4.77
CA ALA A 484 -4.91 9.72 4.00
C ALA A 484 -3.58 9.86 4.79
N LEU A 485 -2.92 8.73 5.01
CA LEU A 485 -1.62 8.64 5.65
C LEU A 485 -0.51 8.60 4.60
N TYR A 486 0.59 9.28 4.88
CA TYR A 486 1.78 9.32 4.04
C TYR A 486 3.00 8.84 4.82
N ARG A 487 4.04 8.47 4.08
CA ARG A 487 5.35 8.10 4.61
C ARG A 487 6.45 8.66 3.72
N VAL A 488 7.53 9.13 4.34
CA VAL A 488 8.72 9.59 3.62
C VAL A 488 9.55 8.37 3.24
N HIS A 489 9.98 8.28 1.99
CA HIS A 489 10.90 7.22 1.58
C HIS A 489 12.27 7.44 2.24
N ASP A 490 12.96 6.40 2.71
CA ASP A 490 14.19 6.54 3.53
C ASP A 490 15.27 7.39 2.85
N LEU A 491 15.50 7.20 1.55
CA LEU A 491 16.45 8.05 0.79
C LEU A 491 16.04 9.54 0.77
N MET A 492 14.73 9.83 0.75
CA MET A 492 14.22 11.21 0.86
C MET A 492 14.34 11.73 2.28
N HIS A 493 14.16 10.85 3.27
CA HIS A 493 14.30 11.17 4.68
C HIS A 493 15.75 11.52 5.03
N ASP A 494 16.73 10.73 4.55
CA ASP A 494 18.16 11.01 4.65
C ASP A 494 18.50 12.38 4.03
N THR A 495 17.93 12.66 2.86
CA THR A 495 18.13 13.94 2.17
C THR A 495 17.52 15.10 2.96
N ALA A 496 16.31 14.93 3.51
CA ALA A 496 15.66 15.93 4.35
C ALA A 496 16.47 16.20 5.63
N ARG A 497 17.02 15.16 6.27
CA ARG A 497 17.95 15.28 7.41
C ARG A 497 19.21 16.04 7.02
N GLY A 498 19.80 15.72 5.87
CA GLY A 498 20.95 16.43 5.33
C GLY A 498 20.70 17.92 5.12
N LEU A 499 19.50 18.30 4.67
CA LEU A 499 19.10 19.71 4.53
C LEU A 499 19.01 20.44 5.88
N ILE A 500 18.56 19.78 6.95
CA ILE A 500 18.55 20.36 8.30
C ILE A 500 19.98 20.62 8.76
N VAL A 501 20.86 19.62 8.65
CA VAL A 501 22.28 19.73 9.03
C VAL A 501 22.99 20.80 8.19
N GLY A 502 22.61 20.93 6.91
CA GLY A 502 23.11 21.96 6.00
C GLY A 502 22.51 23.37 6.22
N GLY A 503 21.72 23.59 7.28
CA GLY A 503 21.21 24.93 7.64
C GLY A 503 20.04 25.42 6.79
N CYS A 504 19.27 24.53 6.16
CA CYS A 504 18.08 24.91 5.39
C CYS A 504 16.99 25.59 6.24
N LEU A 505 16.94 25.25 7.54
CA LEU A 505 16.00 25.82 8.50
C LEU A 505 16.62 27.07 9.15
N ALA A 506 16.10 28.25 8.79
CA ALA A 506 16.59 29.52 9.32
C ALA A 506 16.44 29.58 10.84
N GLY A 507 17.55 29.85 11.55
CA GLY A 507 17.58 29.96 13.01
C GLY A 507 17.56 28.62 13.77
N ILE A 508 17.69 27.49 13.06
CA ILE A 508 17.74 26.15 13.65
C ILE A 508 19.02 25.47 13.19
N GLU A 509 19.96 25.29 14.11
CA GLU A 509 21.25 24.67 13.83
C GLU A 509 21.25 23.21 14.29
N GLY A 510 21.30 22.30 13.32
CA GLY A 510 21.37 20.86 13.58
C GLY A 510 20.03 20.20 13.93
N LEU A 511 20.07 18.88 14.06
CA LEU A 511 18.88 18.06 14.31
C LEU A 511 18.31 18.30 15.71
N GLU A 512 19.16 18.38 16.75
CA GLU A 512 18.70 18.57 18.13
C GLU A 512 17.84 19.85 18.29
N ALA A 513 18.28 20.97 17.72
CA ALA A 513 17.52 22.23 17.74
C ALA A 513 16.20 22.11 16.95
N ALA A 514 16.19 21.34 15.85
CA ALA A 514 14.99 21.09 15.07
C ALA A 514 13.98 20.26 15.86
N HIS A 515 14.42 19.21 16.57
CA HIS A 515 13.59 18.43 17.48
C HIS A 515 13.00 19.31 18.59
N ARG A 516 13.83 20.16 19.23
CA ARG A 516 13.37 21.08 20.28
C ARG A 516 12.33 22.07 19.77
N SER A 517 12.55 22.63 18.58
CA SER A 517 11.59 23.53 17.94
C SER A 517 10.29 22.81 17.57
N PHE A 518 10.37 21.56 17.08
CA PHE A 518 9.19 20.77 16.76
C PHE A 518 8.36 20.43 18.00
N VAL A 519 8.99 19.93 19.07
CA VAL A 519 8.33 19.68 20.36
C VAL A 519 7.68 20.96 20.89
N GLY A 520 8.38 22.09 20.82
CA GLY A 520 7.86 23.39 21.25
C GLY A 520 6.58 23.83 20.53
N ARG A 521 6.31 23.34 19.32
CA ARG A 521 5.05 23.63 18.59
C ARG A 521 3.85 22.87 19.12
N TYR A 522 4.07 21.77 19.84
CA TYR A 522 3.02 21.07 20.57
C TYR A 522 2.67 21.77 21.90
N GLY A 523 3.51 22.69 22.38
CA GLY A 523 3.27 23.52 23.56
C GLY A 523 4.56 23.86 24.33
N GLN A 524 4.54 24.92 25.16
CA GLN A 524 5.62 25.25 26.11
C GLN A 524 5.63 24.21 27.26
N LEU A 525 6.80 23.62 27.51
CA LEU A 525 7.06 22.51 28.45
C LEU A 525 6.92 22.91 29.92
N ASP A 526 5.76 23.41 30.31
CA ASP A 526 5.43 23.67 31.72
C ASP A 526 4.57 22.51 32.25
N ALA A 527 5.11 21.77 33.23
CA ALA A 527 4.71 20.43 33.66
C ALA A 527 3.23 20.23 34.07
N GLU A 528 2.48 21.29 34.35
CA GLU A 528 1.05 21.20 34.71
C GLU A 528 0.10 21.45 33.52
N ALA A 529 0.55 22.11 32.45
CA ALA A 529 -0.30 22.52 31.34
C ALA A 529 -0.25 21.56 30.13
N TYR A 530 0.74 20.66 30.06
CA TYR A 530 1.03 19.81 28.89
C TYR A 530 -0.05 18.76 28.58
N LEU A 531 -0.64 18.15 29.61
CA LEU A 531 -1.29 16.84 29.44
C LEU A 531 -2.75 16.88 28.99
N LEU A 532 -3.42 18.02 29.14
CA LEU A 532 -4.83 18.20 28.75
C LEU A 532 -5.02 18.80 27.35
N GLY A 533 -3.94 19.18 26.66
CA GLY A 533 -4.00 20.00 25.44
C GLY A 533 -3.34 19.40 24.19
N LEU A 534 -2.68 18.24 24.29
CA LEU A 534 -2.04 17.63 23.12
C LEU A 534 -3.09 17.30 22.05
N PRO A 535 -2.83 17.65 20.78
CA PRO A 535 -3.75 17.31 19.70
C PRO A 535 -3.80 15.79 19.53
N LYS A 536 -4.99 15.25 19.33
CA LYS A 536 -5.22 13.86 18.92
C LYS A 536 -4.92 13.70 17.42
N ASP A 537 -3.66 13.88 17.06
CA ASP A 537 -3.18 13.78 15.67
C ASP A 537 -2.71 12.35 15.31
N GLY A 538 -2.76 11.41 16.24
CA GLY A 538 -2.35 10.02 16.06
C GLY A 538 -0.83 9.81 16.00
N TYR A 539 -0.04 10.88 16.16
CA TYR A 539 1.41 10.85 16.04
C TYR A 539 2.09 11.19 17.37
N ILE A 540 1.78 12.36 17.96
CA ILE A 540 2.62 12.92 19.04
C ILE A 540 2.65 12.00 20.25
N HIS A 541 1.55 11.35 20.60
CA HIS A 541 1.50 10.44 21.74
C HIS A 541 2.51 9.29 21.61
N ARG A 542 2.71 8.76 20.41
CA ARG A 542 3.65 7.64 20.15
C ARG A 542 5.11 8.05 20.16
N TYR A 543 5.40 9.29 19.77
CA TYR A 543 6.77 9.73 19.49
C TYR A 543 7.24 10.89 20.38
N LEU A 544 6.44 11.39 21.31
CA LEU A 544 6.78 12.54 22.16
C LEU A 544 8.08 12.30 22.93
N THR A 545 8.16 11.20 23.69
CA THR A 545 9.36 10.87 24.48
C THR A 545 10.58 10.64 23.59
N TRP A 546 10.41 10.06 22.41
CA TRP A 546 11.48 9.95 21.42
C TRP A 546 11.97 11.32 20.94
N HIS A 547 11.07 12.24 20.59
CA HIS A 547 11.45 13.59 20.20
C HIS A 547 12.10 14.37 21.34
N LEU A 548 11.67 14.18 22.58
CA LEU A 548 12.30 14.80 23.77
C LEU A 548 13.75 14.32 23.93
N VAL A 549 14.00 13.03 23.81
CA VAL A 549 15.36 12.47 23.83
C VAL A 549 16.21 13.06 22.69
N MET A 550 15.68 13.06 21.46
CA MET A 550 16.38 13.62 20.29
C MET A 550 16.59 15.15 20.38
N ALA A 551 15.83 15.85 21.23
CA ALA A 551 15.98 17.28 21.53
C ALA A 551 16.97 17.57 22.67
N GLY A 552 17.59 16.53 23.26
CA GLY A 552 18.43 16.65 24.45
C GLY A 552 17.64 16.99 25.72
N GLN A 553 16.34 16.71 25.76
CA GLN A 553 15.43 17.01 26.85
C GLN A 553 15.02 15.73 27.60
N GLU A 554 16.00 14.89 27.95
CA GLU A 554 15.79 13.61 28.66
C GLU A 554 15.05 13.82 30.00
N ASP A 555 15.36 14.91 30.71
CA ASP A 555 14.69 15.28 31.96
C ASP A 555 13.18 15.48 31.81
N ALA A 556 12.73 16.02 30.67
CA ALA A 556 11.32 16.20 30.39
C ALA A 556 10.59 14.85 30.25
N VAL A 557 11.28 13.77 29.87
CA VAL A 557 10.71 12.41 29.88
C VAL A 557 10.43 11.97 31.31
N HIS A 558 11.38 12.18 32.23
CA HIS A 558 11.21 11.84 33.64
C HIS A 558 10.11 12.66 34.32
N GLU A 559 9.98 13.94 33.95
CA GLU A 559 8.90 14.82 34.41
C GLU A 559 7.54 14.39 33.87
N LEU A 560 7.45 14.05 32.58
CA LEU A 560 6.23 13.53 31.95
C LEU A 560 5.73 12.27 32.67
N MET A 561 6.65 11.34 33.00
CA MET A 561 6.30 10.12 33.75
C MET A 561 5.92 10.39 35.21
N ALA A 562 6.31 11.54 35.78
CA ALA A 562 5.95 11.93 37.14
C ALA A 562 4.64 12.73 37.22
N ALA A 563 4.22 13.30 36.10
CA ALA A 563 3.14 14.26 36.06
C ALA A 563 1.82 13.63 36.53
N SER A 564 1.10 14.35 37.38
CA SER A 564 -0.16 13.92 37.97
C SER A 564 -1.28 14.89 37.61
N ASP A 565 -2.48 14.39 37.37
CA ASP A 565 -3.66 15.21 37.12
C ASP A 565 -4.23 15.79 38.44
N ALA A 566 -5.29 16.58 38.34
CA ALA A 566 -5.97 17.18 39.50
C ALA A 566 -6.54 16.14 40.48
N GLN A 567 -6.67 14.88 40.07
CA GLN A 567 -7.13 13.75 40.86
C GLN A 567 -5.98 12.90 41.43
N GLY A 568 -4.72 13.29 41.18
CA GLY A 568 -3.53 12.57 41.61
C GLY A 568 -3.24 11.30 40.81
N ARG A 569 -3.87 11.12 39.65
CA ARG A 569 -3.60 10.02 38.71
C ARG A 569 -2.46 10.42 37.78
N ASN A 570 -1.72 9.46 37.26
CA ASN A 570 -0.65 9.77 36.31
C ASN A 570 -1.24 10.36 35.03
N ALA A 571 -0.94 11.63 34.75
CA ALA A 571 -1.61 12.37 33.69
C ALA A 571 -1.18 11.90 32.29
N TRP A 572 0.04 11.38 32.12
CA TRP A 572 0.47 10.79 30.85
C TRP A 572 -0.21 9.46 30.56
N PHE A 573 -0.37 8.62 31.59
CA PHE A 573 -1.14 7.38 31.48
C PHE A 573 -2.59 7.67 31.06
N GLU A 574 -3.24 8.65 31.70
CA GLU A 574 -4.61 9.03 31.36
C GLU A 574 -4.72 9.56 29.93
N ALA A 575 -3.75 10.36 29.46
CA ALA A 575 -3.70 10.82 28.07
C ALA A 575 -3.58 9.64 27.07
N CYS A 576 -2.77 8.62 27.40
CA CYS A 576 -2.64 7.40 26.61
C CYS A 576 -3.92 6.54 26.62
N GLU A 577 -4.58 6.40 27.78
CA GLU A 577 -5.86 5.69 27.91
C GLU A 577 -6.98 6.41 27.12
N GLU A 578 -7.01 7.74 27.10
CA GLU A 578 -8.05 8.52 26.41
C GLU A 578 -8.04 8.32 24.89
N ILE A 579 -6.87 8.02 24.32
CA ILE A 579 -6.72 7.65 22.91
C ILE A 579 -6.81 6.14 22.67
N GLY A 580 -7.03 5.34 23.72
CA GLY A 580 -7.15 3.89 23.65
C GLY A 580 -5.82 3.17 23.45
N GLU A 581 -4.68 3.80 23.77
CA GLU A 581 -3.34 3.25 23.54
C GLU A 581 -2.45 3.28 24.80
N PRO A 582 -2.85 2.64 25.92
CA PRO A 582 -2.05 2.60 27.14
C PRO A 582 -0.69 1.92 26.97
N ALA A 583 -0.51 1.12 25.93
CA ALA A 583 0.77 0.49 25.61
C ALA A 583 1.89 1.54 25.40
N ILE A 584 1.54 2.74 24.90
CA ILE A 584 2.48 3.86 24.76
C ILE A 584 3.11 4.22 26.11
N PHE A 585 2.29 4.32 27.16
CA PHE A 585 2.78 4.62 28.51
C PHE A 585 3.79 3.58 29.00
N VAL A 586 3.54 2.29 28.76
CA VAL A 586 4.45 1.21 29.16
C VAL A 586 5.78 1.30 28.42
N GLN A 587 5.74 1.58 27.11
CA GLN A 587 6.96 1.80 26.31
C GLN A 587 7.74 3.02 26.80
N ASP A 588 7.04 4.11 27.16
CA ASP A 588 7.66 5.32 27.67
C ASP A 588 8.27 5.15 29.07
N VAL A 589 7.64 4.34 29.92
CA VAL A 589 8.21 3.92 31.22
C VAL A 589 9.51 3.16 31.01
N GLN A 590 9.55 2.25 30.04
CA GLN A 590 10.76 1.50 29.71
C GLN A 590 11.86 2.42 29.16
N ARG A 591 11.53 3.32 28.24
CA ARG A 591 12.47 4.34 27.73
C ARG A 591 13.01 5.22 28.85
N GLY A 592 12.12 5.65 29.76
CA GLY A 592 12.52 6.41 30.95
C GLY A 592 13.47 5.64 31.85
N TRP A 593 13.26 4.34 32.03
CA TRP A 593 14.19 3.48 32.76
C TRP A 593 15.56 3.44 32.09
N GLU A 594 15.63 3.16 30.78
CA GLU A 594 16.88 3.09 30.02
C GLU A 594 17.69 4.40 30.12
N LEU A 595 17.01 5.55 30.00
CA LEU A 595 17.64 6.86 30.23
C LEU A 595 18.19 6.97 31.65
N ALA A 596 17.43 6.55 32.67
CA ALA A 596 17.90 6.56 34.04
C ALA A 596 19.11 5.63 34.26
N GLU A 597 19.20 4.49 33.57
CA GLU A 597 20.38 3.63 33.60
C GLU A 597 21.61 4.31 32.99
N THR A 598 21.46 4.92 31.80
CA THR A 598 22.57 5.66 31.17
C THR A 598 23.03 6.86 32.00
N LEU A 599 22.13 7.46 32.79
CA LEU A 599 22.45 8.56 33.69
C LEU A 599 23.35 8.12 34.86
N TYR A 600 23.41 6.83 35.19
CA TYR A 600 24.17 6.32 36.34
C TYR A 600 25.65 6.71 36.29
N GLU A 601 26.25 6.72 35.10
CA GLU A 601 27.66 7.09 34.93
C GLU A 601 27.94 8.56 35.25
N ARG A 602 26.93 9.43 35.12
CA ARG A 602 27.05 10.89 35.29
C ARG A 602 26.51 11.39 36.63
N GLU A 603 25.35 10.87 37.04
CA GLU A 603 24.63 11.26 38.26
C GLU A 603 24.06 10.02 39.00
N PRO A 604 24.88 9.25 39.73
CA PRO A 604 24.47 7.99 40.35
C PRO A 604 23.30 8.11 41.32
N GLU A 605 23.29 9.12 42.19
CA GLU A 605 22.23 9.31 43.20
C GLU A 605 20.86 9.56 42.54
N ARG A 606 20.83 10.44 41.53
CA ARG A 606 19.63 10.78 40.78
C ARG A 606 19.15 9.58 39.95
N SER A 607 20.08 8.87 39.31
CA SER A 607 19.83 7.65 38.55
C SER A 607 19.13 6.58 39.41
N ILE A 608 19.63 6.30 40.62
CA ILE A 608 19.04 5.32 41.54
C ILE A 608 17.60 5.69 41.92
N VAL A 609 17.33 6.98 42.20
CA VAL A 609 15.98 7.44 42.53
C VAL A 609 15.02 7.26 41.35
N LEU A 610 15.47 7.58 40.13
CA LEU A 610 14.67 7.41 38.91
C LEU A 610 14.43 5.93 38.59
N GLN A 611 15.46 5.09 38.64
CA GLN A 611 15.31 3.63 38.48
C GLN A 611 14.36 3.05 39.54
N GLY A 612 14.45 3.50 40.79
CA GLY A 612 13.53 3.11 41.86
C GLY A 612 12.07 3.50 41.56
N ARG A 613 11.84 4.71 41.00
CA ARG A 613 10.52 5.13 40.53
C ARG A 613 10.00 4.20 39.43
N TYR A 614 10.79 3.94 38.41
CA TYR A 614 10.38 3.07 37.31
C TYR A 614 10.15 1.63 37.77
N ALA A 615 10.98 1.12 38.68
CA ALA A 615 10.75 -0.16 39.32
C ALA A 615 9.41 -0.20 40.08
N ILE A 616 9.04 0.87 40.80
CA ILE A 616 7.73 0.96 41.47
C ILE A 616 6.58 1.06 40.45
N ILE A 617 6.70 1.85 39.39
CA ILE A 617 5.68 1.96 38.34
C ILE A 617 5.46 0.61 37.67
N THR A 618 6.55 -0.03 37.21
CA THR A 618 6.52 -1.36 36.59
C THR A 618 6.01 -2.42 37.57
N ALA A 619 6.46 -2.41 38.83
CA ALA A 619 5.94 -3.31 39.85
C ALA A 619 4.48 -3.04 40.16
N THR A 620 3.99 -1.80 40.11
CA THR A 620 2.58 -1.47 40.33
C THR A 620 1.72 -1.90 39.16
N LEU A 621 2.18 -1.72 37.92
CA LEU A 621 1.54 -2.28 36.73
C LEU A 621 1.44 -3.81 36.83
N ASN A 622 2.53 -4.49 37.18
CA ASN A 622 2.57 -5.93 37.37
C ASN A 622 1.75 -6.40 38.60
N MET A 623 1.73 -5.61 39.69
CA MET A 623 1.03 -5.94 40.93
C MET A 623 -0.47 -5.63 40.84
N LEU A 624 -0.92 -4.64 40.06
CA LEU A 624 -2.33 -4.44 39.72
C LEU A 624 -2.88 -5.69 39.06
N VAL A 625 -2.14 -6.23 38.10
CA VAL A 625 -2.45 -7.47 37.41
C VAL A 625 -2.56 -8.66 38.38
N ASP A 626 -1.65 -8.76 39.36
CA ASP A 626 -1.62 -9.88 40.33
C ASP A 626 -2.49 -9.70 41.60
N LYS A 627 -2.95 -8.48 41.94
CA LYS A 627 -3.66 -8.18 43.20
C LYS A 627 -5.11 -7.73 43.05
N LEU A 628 -5.64 -7.58 41.83
CA LEU A 628 -7.06 -7.28 41.63
C LEU A 628 -7.93 -8.42 42.21
N PRO A 629 -8.76 -8.16 43.24
CA PRO A 629 -9.67 -9.18 43.78
C PRO A 629 -10.65 -9.64 42.70
N THR A 630 -10.91 -10.93 42.64
CA THR A 630 -11.73 -11.55 41.58
C THR A 630 -13.16 -11.03 41.58
N GLU A 631 -13.68 -10.71 42.75
CA GLU A 631 -14.99 -10.12 42.99
C GLU A 631 -15.08 -8.69 42.46
N MET A 632 -13.98 -7.94 42.53
CA MET A 632 -13.90 -6.56 42.02
C MET A 632 -13.87 -6.53 40.50
N MET A 633 -13.17 -7.47 39.86
CA MET A 633 -13.19 -7.62 38.40
C MET A 633 -14.61 -7.94 37.89
N ALA A 634 -15.30 -8.89 38.54
CA ALA A 634 -16.68 -9.21 38.19
C ALA A 634 -17.64 -8.03 38.44
N ALA A 635 -17.42 -7.25 39.51
CA ALA A 635 -18.20 -6.05 39.79
C ALA A 635 -17.99 -4.94 38.74
N PHE A 636 -16.77 -4.74 38.24
CA PHE A 636 -16.48 -3.78 37.18
C PHE A 636 -17.07 -4.18 35.83
N VAL A 637 -17.05 -5.46 35.50
CA VAL A 637 -17.72 -5.99 34.30
C VAL A 637 -19.24 -5.83 34.44
N LYS A 638 -19.81 -6.19 35.59
CA LYS A 638 -21.24 -6.03 35.88
C LYS A 638 -21.70 -4.57 35.84
N GLY A 639 -20.85 -3.65 36.31
CA GLY A 639 -21.12 -2.21 36.32
C GLY A 639 -20.88 -1.53 34.98
N GLY A 640 -20.36 -2.23 33.97
CA GLY A 640 -20.04 -1.67 32.65
C GLY A 640 -18.79 -0.77 32.64
N PHE A 641 -18.02 -0.74 33.72
CA PHE A 641 -16.75 0.01 33.80
C PHE A 641 -15.66 -0.68 32.98
N TRP A 642 -15.66 -2.02 32.95
CA TRP A 642 -14.74 -2.84 32.17
C TRP A 642 -15.50 -3.72 31.18
N SER A 643 -14.89 -3.97 30.02
CA SER A 643 -15.33 -5.04 29.13
C SER A 643 -14.93 -6.41 29.70
N VAL A 644 -15.63 -7.46 29.27
CA VAL A 644 -15.34 -8.84 29.67
C VAL A 644 -13.96 -9.26 29.16
N GLU A 645 -13.59 -8.78 27.98
CA GLU A 645 -12.30 -8.96 27.33
C GLU A 645 -11.17 -8.32 28.14
N ARG A 646 -11.36 -7.09 28.64
CA ARG A 646 -10.41 -6.40 29.52
C ARG A 646 -10.19 -7.19 30.80
N ALA A 647 -11.27 -7.65 31.46
CA ALA A 647 -11.18 -8.46 32.67
C ALA A 647 -10.45 -9.80 32.40
N TRP A 648 -10.69 -10.42 31.24
CA TRP A 648 -10.05 -11.67 30.87
C TRP A 648 -8.54 -11.52 30.63
N ALA A 649 -8.10 -10.43 29.98
CA ALA A 649 -6.68 -10.15 29.76
C ALA A 649 -5.88 -10.09 31.08
N TYR A 650 -6.51 -9.62 32.17
CA TYR A 650 -5.90 -9.64 33.50
C TYR A 650 -5.79 -11.07 34.07
N VAL A 651 -6.82 -11.90 33.93
CA VAL A 651 -6.80 -13.32 34.36
C VAL A 651 -5.69 -14.11 33.65
N GLU A 652 -5.40 -13.78 32.39
CA GLU A 652 -4.36 -14.49 31.64
C GLU A 652 -2.94 -14.21 32.13
N GLN A 653 -2.72 -13.03 32.70
CA GLN A 653 -1.44 -12.59 33.24
C GLN A 653 -1.21 -13.02 34.70
N MET A 654 -2.26 -13.46 35.41
CA MET A 654 -2.15 -13.99 36.77
C MET A 654 -1.28 -15.26 36.82
N GLN A 655 -0.47 -15.37 37.88
CA GLN A 655 0.36 -16.56 38.11
C GLN A 655 -0.14 -17.46 39.25
N ASP A 656 -1.06 -16.98 40.09
CA ASP A 656 -1.63 -17.75 41.20
C ASP A 656 -2.80 -18.62 40.72
N GLU A 657 -2.62 -19.94 40.73
CA GLU A 657 -3.63 -20.92 40.31
C GLU A 657 -4.98 -20.80 41.05
N GLY A 658 -4.97 -20.38 42.32
CA GLY A 658 -6.18 -20.16 43.10
C GLY A 658 -6.96 -18.96 42.59
N LYS A 659 -6.27 -17.84 42.39
CA LYS A 659 -6.89 -16.62 41.87
C LYS A 659 -7.38 -16.78 40.43
N ILE A 660 -6.68 -17.56 39.61
CA ILE A 660 -7.13 -17.89 38.25
C ILE A 660 -8.47 -18.63 38.32
N ALA A 661 -8.59 -19.67 39.16
CA ALA A 661 -9.84 -20.42 39.31
C ALA A 661 -10.99 -19.51 39.77
N ASP A 662 -10.76 -18.72 40.82
CA ASP A 662 -11.76 -17.81 41.39
C ASP A 662 -12.19 -16.73 40.36
N ALA A 663 -11.27 -16.20 39.56
CA ALA A 663 -11.57 -15.21 38.54
C ALA A 663 -12.34 -15.79 37.35
N ILE A 664 -11.99 -17.00 36.91
CA ILE A 664 -12.74 -17.72 35.87
C ILE A 664 -14.17 -17.95 36.33
N GLN A 665 -14.35 -18.39 37.58
CA GLN A 665 -15.66 -18.63 38.17
C GLN A 665 -16.49 -17.33 38.26
N ALA A 666 -15.88 -16.23 38.70
CA ALA A 666 -16.55 -14.94 38.85
C ALA A 666 -16.95 -14.30 37.52
N LEU A 667 -16.17 -14.54 36.45
CA LEU A 667 -16.42 -13.99 35.11
C LEU A 667 -17.28 -14.91 34.23
N ALA A 668 -17.48 -16.17 34.60
CA ALA A 668 -18.13 -17.21 33.79
C ALA A 668 -19.48 -16.78 33.20
N THR A 669 -20.30 -16.04 33.97
CA THR A 669 -21.62 -15.57 33.55
C THR A 669 -21.60 -14.42 32.54
N TYR A 670 -20.43 -13.80 32.33
CA TYR A 670 -20.23 -12.67 31.44
C TYR A 670 -19.44 -13.05 30.18
N LEU A 671 -18.78 -14.22 30.16
CA LEU A 671 -17.94 -14.66 29.06
C LEU A 671 -18.71 -14.74 27.74
N THR A 672 -18.12 -14.15 26.70
CA THR A 672 -18.57 -14.35 25.32
C THR A 672 -18.22 -15.77 24.85
N LYS A 673 -18.94 -16.28 23.85
CA LYS A 673 -18.74 -17.64 23.30
C LYS A 673 -17.27 -17.96 22.93
N PRO A 674 -16.47 -17.03 22.38
CA PRO A 674 -15.04 -17.23 22.14
C PRO A 674 -14.21 -17.28 23.42
N LEU A 675 -14.43 -16.34 24.36
CA LEU A 675 -13.70 -16.30 25.63
C LEU A 675 -13.99 -17.51 26.51
N PHE A 676 -15.19 -18.10 26.40
CA PHE A 676 -15.52 -19.33 27.09
C PHE A 676 -14.61 -20.50 26.69
N GLN A 677 -14.20 -20.59 25.42
CA GLN A 677 -13.27 -21.65 24.98
C GLN A 677 -11.87 -21.44 25.56
N VAL A 678 -11.38 -20.20 25.55
CA VAL A 678 -10.10 -19.82 26.16
C VAL A 678 -10.11 -20.06 27.67
N ALA A 679 -11.25 -19.82 28.32
CA ALA A 679 -11.43 -20.10 29.74
C ALA A 679 -11.33 -21.58 30.09
N VAL A 680 -11.91 -22.45 29.25
CA VAL A 680 -11.80 -23.91 29.42
C VAL A 680 -10.38 -24.40 29.19
N GLU A 681 -9.62 -23.80 28.27
CA GLU A 681 -8.21 -24.14 28.05
C GLU A 681 -7.31 -23.68 29.19
N LYS A 682 -7.52 -22.45 29.69
CA LYS A 682 -6.79 -21.93 30.85
C LYS A 682 -7.12 -22.71 32.12
N SER A 683 -8.36 -23.11 32.35
CA SER A 683 -8.71 -23.93 33.52
C SER A 683 -8.03 -25.30 33.48
N ARG A 684 -7.86 -25.90 32.30
CA ARG A 684 -7.09 -27.16 32.13
C ARG A 684 -5.60 -27.02 32.47
N SER A 685 -5.04 -25.81 32.44
CA SER A 685 -3.64 -25.53 32.80
C SER A 685 -3.39 -25.50 34.31
N ILE A 686 -4.43 -25.38 35.14
CA ILE A 686 -4.34 -25.37 36.60
C ILE A 686 -3.95 -26.75 37.10
N GLN A 687 -2.86 -26.90 37.88
CA GLN A 687 -2.40 -28.22 38.32
C GLN A 687 -3.28 -28.85 39.42
N GLY A 688 -3.85 -28.05 40.33
CA GLY A 688 -4.70 -28.55 41.40
C GLY A 688 -6.05 -29.12 40.93
N GLU A 689 -6.27 -30.42 41.09
CA GLU A 689 -7.49 -31.13 40.63
C GLU A 689 -8.80 -30.51 41.16
N TYR A 690 -8.85 -30.15 42.44
CA TYR A 690 -10.04 -29.55 43.06
C TYR A 690 -10.39 -28.19 42.44
N ARG A 691 -9.37 -27.35 42.20
CA ARG A 691 -9.53 -26.00 41.62
C ARG A 691 -9.75 -26.03 40.10
N ARG A 692 -9.27 -27.07 39.43
CA ARG A 692 -9.57 -27.33 38.01
C ARG A 692 -11.01 -27.78 37.80
N ALA A 693 -11.58 -28.48 38.78
CA ALA A 693 -12.93 -29.04 38.72
C ALA A 693 -14.04 -28.06 39.12
N SER A 694 -13.74 -27.11 40.03
CA SER A 694 -14.57 -25.95 40.34
C SER A 694 -14.62 -24.98 39.17
#